data_AF-A0AAU9K1T3-F1
#
_entry.id   AF-A0AAU9K1T3-F1
#
_cell.length_a   1.000
_cell.length_b   1.000
_cell.length_c   1.000
_cell.angle_alpha   90.00
_cell.angle_beta   90.00
_cell.angle_gamma   90.00
#
_symmetry.space_group_name_H-M   'P 1'
#
loop_
_entity.id
_entity.type
_entity.pdbx_description
1 polymer ?
#
loop_
_entity_poly.entity_id
_entity_poly.type
_entity_poly.pdbx_seq_one_letter_code
_entity_poly.pdbx_strand_id
1 'polypeptide(L)'
;MLFLSLLLFGSAAGQCPKFTCLNETTTEKCLDYDSKSATYKISYCTSDYICPAGSSQEAFCTFNKPIYSLRYPGEFCTWDSDCTSNSCVFNVCQGLIAPQTCINLYDCNPGYFCDPESGLCEEQAEEGGDCLVDEGCVNSAICIKGTCEPIFSQAVGYAFTDVDVNPNTGFNFACATGYAIVKREGVFQCAKAPVSKQAVPIQCELGTKCTASDGVSQQNCQCGYNEAGAAYCPLFIGDSIAQSMITNWIAISKYSSACNSIRRWSFECFATLSGEAQAAYNAWEVDYMLYNQSHYALIQNNPPCVQETYTKDYNEVITASTKYNTSVCPIYHCSPSSSYNQCILYRQETANFYVQETFYLSNCSESQVCPVTRTANSTCQSAEVQLAYPGDYCTENAQCLSGSCKSKKCQGLSEGDACINLYDCGPGLFCNDDSVCQEQVSKNGQCSDEYDCENNLICNLGICIPYFSLGTGAETDAVDYNGLSFACGTGFAKINSTTPLMGSCAAAPVSALGAYTCTPGSVCMDLSNIYSKPCTCGYSSEGLGYCPSFEGDKHLQAAITAFKKLMTYDVSCNTFSRKSENCWMRYPKYLKQFYYYATNFTMYQQFPYLQKNPDCADNIYNTEYYGLLERLAKGHFDDSKGNILTFCLGIAILIVGY
;
A
#
# COMPACT_ATOMS: atom_id res chain seq x y z
N MET A 1 15.93 18.61 0.42
CA MET A 1 17.15 17.78 0.44
C MET A 1 17.86 17.99 1.78
N LEU A 2 17.80 17.01 2.67
CA LEU A 2 18.76 16.97 3.78
C LEU A 2 20.12 16.68 3.15
N PHE A 3 21.07 17.61 3.28
CA PHE A 3 22.47 17.32 3.01
C PHE A 3 22.92 16.26 4.02
N LEU A 4 22.95 15.00 3.60
CA LEU A 4 23.64 13.94 4.32
C LEU A 4 25.11 14.36 4.36
N SER A 5 25.52 14.89 5.51
CA SER A 5 26.88 15.38 5.72
C SER A 5 27.83 14.22 5.45
N LEU A 6 28.77 14.39 4.51
CA LEU A 6 29.78 13.37 4.20
C LEU A 6 30.38 12.85 5.52
N LEU A 7 30.10 11.57 5.80
CA LEU A 7 30.49 10.89 7.02
C LEU A 7 32.01 10.73 7.04
N LEU A 8 32.71 11.71 7.62
CA LEU A 8 34.10 11.55 8.01
C LEU A 8 34.12 10.65 9.25
N PHE A 9 34.07 9.34 9.04
CA PHE A 9 34.37 8.40 10.11
C PHE A 9 35.76 8.74 10.66
N GLY A 10 35.86 8.96 11.97
CA GLY A 10 37.14 9.05 12.67
C GLY A 10 37.85 7.71 12.57
N SER A 11 38.51 7.45 11.45
CA SER A 11 39.25 6.24 11.20
C SER A 11 40.47 6.25 12.10
N ALA A 12 40.37 5.59 13.25
CA ALA A 12 41.55 5.14 13.96
C ALA A 12 42.26 4.14 13.03
N ALA A 13 43.43 4.53 12.50
CA ALA A 13 44.38 3.67 11.77
C ALA A 13 44.19 3.43 10.24
N GLY A 14 43.61 4.35 9.47
CA GLY A 14 43.76 4.33 8.00
C GLY A 14 43.19 3.10 7.28
N GLN A 15 42.25 2.39 7.91
CA GLN A 15 41.51 1.27 7.34
C GLN A 15 40.02 1.60 7.31
N CYS A 16 39.32 1.05 6.32
CA CYS A 16 37.87 1.21 6.24
C CYS A 16 37.14 0.34 7.26
N PRO A 17 36.01 0.81 7.80
CA PRO A 17 35.19 -0.01 8.67
C PRO A 17 34.66 -1.22 7.92
N LYS A 18 34.52 -2.34 8.64
CA LYS A 18 33.85 -3.55 8.15
C LYS A 18 32.41 -3.57 8.64
N PHE A 19 31.55 -4.26 7.91
CA PHE A 19 30.14 -4.42 8.28
C PHE A 19 29.79 -5.90 8.36
N THR A 20 29.01 -6.30 9.35
CA THR A 20 28.61 -7.70 9.53
C THR A 20 27.17 -7.76 10.00
N CYS A 21 26.36 -8.57 9.31
CA CYS A 21 24.96 -8.76 9.67
C CYS A 21 24.82 -9.81 10.77
N LEU A 22 24.01 -9.48 11.78
CA LEU A 22 23.54 -10.42 12.78
C LEU A 22 22.18 -10.95 12.33
N ASN A 23 21.98 -12.26 12.39
CA ASN A 23 20.73 -12.92 11.98
C ASN A 23 19.64 -12.83 13.08
N GLU A 24 19.58 -11.71 13.78
CA GLU A 24 18.69 -11.47 14.90
C GLU A 24 17.87 -10.20 14.65
N THR A 25 16.57 -10.26 14.97
CA THR A 25 15.66 -9.11 14.96
C THR A 25 15.53 -8.53 16.36
N THR A 26 15.55 -7.21 16.51
CA THR A 26 15.52 -6.53 17.82
C THR A 26 14.64 -5.26 17.78
N THR A 27 14.15 -4.85 18.94
CA THR A 27 13.55 -3.52 19.18
C THR A 27 14.52 -2.60 19.95
N GLU A 28 15.70 -3.09 20.31
CA GLU A 28 16.69 -2.39 21.12
C GLU A 28 17.89 -1.92 20.25
N LYS A 29 19.13 -2.23 20.65
CA LYS A 29 20.35 -1.82 19.95
C LYS A 29 20.45 -2.52 18.58
N CYS A 30 20.45 -1.76 17.51
CA CYS A 30 20.53 -2.26 16.13
C CYS A 30 21.90 -2.10 15.49
N LEU A 31 22.75 -1.23 16.05
CA LEU A 31 24.11 -0.98 15.57
C LEU A 31 25.09 -0.99 16.75
N ASP A 32 26.18 -1.73 16.60
CA ASP A 32 27.27 -1.80 17.57
C ASP A 32 28.64 -1.76 16.86
N TYR A 33 29.53 -0.86 17.26
CA TYR A 33 30.86 -0.72 16.68
C TYR A 33 31.94 -1.34 17.57
N ASP A 34 32.58 -2.40 17.08
CA ASP A 34 33.76 -2.99 17.71
C ASP A 34 35.02 -2.27 17.26
N SER A 35 35.49 -1.35 18.09
CA SER A 35 36.72 -0.57 17.85
C SER A 35 38.00 -1.41 17.70
N LYS A 36 38.05 -2.65 18.21
CA LYS A 36 39.24 -3.51 18.07
C LYS A 36 39.36 -4.12 16.68
N SER A 37 38.23 -4.47 16.08
CA SER A 37 38.14 -5.06 14.75
C SER A 37 37.72 -4.05 13.68
N ALA A 38 37.48 -2.80 14.06
CA ALA A 38 36.88 -1.74 13.25
C ALA A 38 35.61 -2.22 12.51
N THR A 39 34.77 -3.00 13.19
CA THR A 39 33.61 -3.67 12.58
C THR A 39 32.30 -3.17 13.19
N TYR A 40 31.38 -2.71 12.34
CA TYR A 40 29.99 -2.49 12.69
C TYR A 40 29.20 -3.80 12.60
N LYS A 41 28.52 -4.15 13.68
CA LYS A 41 27.57 -5.25 13.73
C LYS A 41 26.16 -4.68 13.67
N ILE A 42 25.38 -5.17 12.72
CA ILE A 42 24.02 -4.67 12.46
C ILE A 42 23.01 -5.79 12.67
N SER A 43 22.05 -5.54 13.55
CA SER A 43 20.86 -6.38 13.74
C SER A 43 19.67 -5.76 13.02
N TYR A 44 18.73 -6.60 12.57
CA TYR A 44 17.51 -6.13 11.94
C TYR A 44 16.57 -5.53 12.99
N CYS A 45 15.93 -4.39 12.69
CA CYS A 45 14.83 -3.92 13.50
C CYS A 45 13.56 -4.72 13.19
N THR A 46 12.64 -4.84 14.15
CA THR A 46 11.28 -5.34 13.85
C THR A 46 10.56 -4.40 12.87
N SER A 47 9.52 -4.87 12.18
CA SER A 47 8.96 -4.18 11.00
C SER A 47 8.46 -2.75 11.23
N ASP A 48 8.08 -2.38 12.45
CA ASP A 48 7.65 -1.01 12.79
C ASP A 48 8.81 -0.05 13.15
N TYR A 49 10.06 -0.55 13.17
CA TYR A 49 11.23 0.19 13.65
C TYR A 49 12.30 0.31 12.56
N ILE A 50 13.01 1.43 12.57
CA ILE A 50 14.19 1.66 11.73
C ILE A 50 15.44 1.79 12.60
N CYS A 51 16.59 1.42 12.05
CA CYS A 51 17.88 1.66 12.67
C CYS A 51 18.43 3.02 12.19
N PRO A 52 18.47 4.08 13.01
CA PRO A 52 18.98 5.39 12.60
C PRO A 52 20.51 5.40 12.64
N ALA A 53 21.13 4.58 11.79
CA ALA A 53 22.57 4.39 11.67
C ALA A 53 23.21 5.61 10.97
N GLY A 54 23.29 6.73 11.70
CA GLY A 54 24.02 7.92 11.28
C GLY A 54 25.53 7.76 11.48
N SER A 55 26.21 8.83 11.90
CA SER A 55 27.65 8.79 12.23
C SER A 55 27.97 8.13 13.57
N SER A 56 27.00 7.51 14.24
CA SER A 56 27.15 7.01 15.59
C SER A 56 27.86 5.64 15.61
N GLN A 57 28.62 5.39 16.67
CA GLN A 57 29.20 4.07 16.94
C GLN A 57 28.15 3.06 17.39
N GLU A 58 27.00 3.54 17.84
CA GLU A 58 25.88 2.74 18.31
C GLU A 58 24.57 3.38 17.87
N ALA A 59 23.55 2.57 17.62
CA ALA A 59 22.19 3.03 17.32
C ALA A 59 21.17 2.05 17.91
N PHE A 60 20.00 2.58 18.23
CA PHE A 60 18.86 1.83 18.75
C PHE A 60 17.71 1.92 17.75
N CYS A 61 16.97 0.83 17.59
CA CYS A 61 15.75 0.79 16.82
C CYS A 61 14.81 1.88 17.33
N THR A 62 14.43 2.79 16.44
CA THR A 62 13.43 3.82 16.71
C THR A 62 12.20 3.52 15.88
N PHE A 63 11.01 3.76 16.47
CA PHE A 63 9.76 3.64 15.72
C PHE A 63 9.86 4.47 14.44
N ASN A 64 9.48 3.89 13.32
CA ASN A 64 9.52 4.55 12.03
C ASN A 64 8.45 5.64 11.98
N LYS A 65 8.76 6.81 12.54
CA LYS A 65 7.90 7.98 12.42
C LYS A 65 8.15 8.58 11.04
N PRO A 66 7.14 8.64 10.15
CA PRO A 66 7.27 9.35 8.89
C PRO A 66 7.79 10.76 9.20
N ILE A 67 8.95 11.12 8.65
CA ILE A 67 9.45 12.48 8.78
C ILE A 67 8.61 13.31 7.82
N TYR A 68 7.56 13.93 8.36
CA TYR A 68 6.74 14.88 7.62
C TYR A 68 7.59 16.11 7.31
N SER A 69 8.14 16.17 6.09
CA SER A 69 8.62 17.44 5.55
C SER A 69 7.41 18.24 5.08
N LEU A 70 7.36 19.52 5.43
CA LEU A 70 6.36 20.42 4.87
C LEU A 70 6.51 20.44 3.34
N ARG A 71 5.38 20.39 2.66
CA ARG A 71 5.24 20.33 1.22
C ARG A 71 5.23 21.74 0.63
N TYR A 72 5.91 21.90 -0.49
CA TYR A 72 6.04 23.19 -1.18
C TYR A 72 4.86 23.37 -2.14
N PRO A 73 4.56 24.62 -2.56
CA PRO A 73 3.55 24.87 -3.58
C PRO A 73 3.70 23.97 -4.82
N GLY A 74 2.60 23.41 -5.31
CA GLY A 74 2.59 22.43 -6.41
C GLY A 74 2.83 20.98 -5.99
N GLU A 75 3.37 20.72 -4.80
CA GLU A 75 3.48 19.37 -4.26
C GLU A 75 2.12 18.89 -3.70
N PHE A 76 1.94 17.57 -3.66
CA PHE A 76 0.71 16.97 -3.14
C PHE A 76 0.55 17.15 -1.63
N CYS A 77 -0.69 17.34 -1.22
CA CYS A 77 -1.09 17.44 0.18
C CYS A 77 -2.44 16.74 0.41
N THR A 78 -2.67 16.36 1.66
CA THR A 78 -4.01 15.95 2.12
C THR A 78 -4.65 17.03 3.00
N TRP A 79 -3.82 17.83 3.69
CA TRP A 79 -4.26 18.87 4.62
C TRP A 79 -3.49 20.16 4.43
N ASP A 80 -4.10 21.27 4.83
CA ASP A 80 -3.45 22.58 4.90
C ASP A 80 -2.12 22.50 5.65
N SER A 81 -2.09 21.82 6.80
CA SER A 81 -0.89 21.68 7.63
C SER A 81 0.24 20.88 6.98
N ASP A 82 -0.02 20.15 5.90
CA ASP A 82 1.03 19.47 5.15
C ASP A 82 1.85 20.49 4.34
N CYS A 83 1.28 21.64 4.00
CA CYS A 83 1.88 22.66 3.14
C CYS A 83 2.64 23.72 3.93
N THR A 84 3.77 24.20 3.40
CA THR A 84 4.49 25.37 3.94
C THR A 84 3.63 26.63 3.96
N SER A 85 2.69 26.74 3.03
CA SER A 85 1.71 27.83 2.93
C SER A 85 0.50 27.67 3.85
N ASN A 86 0.35 26.52 4.51
CA ASN A 86 -0.85 26.13 5.24
C ASN A 86 -2.13 26.17 4.39
N SER A 87 -2.04 25.83 3.09
CA SER A 87 -3.17 25.79 2.16
C SER A 87 -3.06 24.63 1.18
N CYS A 88 -4.01 23.70 1.27
CA CYS A 88 -4.13 22.52 0.43
C CYS A 88 -5.46 22.56 -0.32
N VAL A 89 -5.40 22.72 -1.65
CA VAL A 89 -6.60 22.83 -2.49
C VAL A 89 -6.52 21.79 -3.60
N PHE A 90 -7.57 20.98 -3.72
CA PHE A 90 -7.62 19.84 -4.65
C PHE A 90 -6.39 18.92 -4.54
N ASN A 91 -5.96 18.65 -3.30
CA ASN A 91 -4.78 17.85 -2.96
C ASN A 91 -3.44 18.42 -3.46
N VAL A 92 -3.36 19.72 -3.75
CA VAL A 92 -2.12 20.39 -4.16
C VAL A 92 -1.88 21.59 -3.25
N CYS A 93 -0.66 21.70 -2.73
CA CYS A 93 -0.25 22.85 -1.92
C CYS A 93 -0.31 24.12 -2.76
N GLN A 94 -1.03 25.11 -2.27
CA GLN A 94 -1.16 26.40 -2.95
C GLN A 94 -0.12 27.37 -2.41
N GLY A 95 0.66 27.94 -3.31
CA GLY A 95 1.55 29.07 -3.04
C GLY A 95 0.96 30.39 -3.51
N LEU A 96 1.83 31.38 -3.53
CA LEU A 96 1.54 32.72 -4.01
C LEU A 96 1.66 32.80 -5.54
N ILE A 97 0.89 33.69 -6.16
CA ILE A 97 0.97 34.01 -7.60
C ILE A 97 1.50 35.44 -7.80
N ALA A 98 1.98 35.77 -9.00
CA ALA A 98 2.34 37.15 -9.29
C ALA A 98 1.13 38.10 -9.23
N PRO A 99 1.27 39.34 -8.73
CA PRO A 99 2.45 39.96 -8.10
C PRO A 99 2.31 40.01 -6.55
N GLN A 100 2.13 38.87 -5.88
CA GLN A 100 2.00 38.84 -4.41
C GLN A 100 3.36 38.93 -3.71
N THR A 101 3.40 39.54 -2.52
CA THR A 101 4.62 39.64 -1.70
C THR A 101 5.00 38.28 -1.12
N CYS A 102 6.26 37.89 -1.32
CA CYS A 102 6.85 36.66 -0.81
C CYS A 102 8.05 36.98 0.09
N ILE A 103 8.43 36.03 0.94
CA ILE A 103 9.59 36.15 1.84
C ILE A 103 10.63 35.10 1.49
N ASN A 104 10.19 33.89 1.15
CA ASN A 104 11.06 32.78 0.83
C ASN A 104 10.96 32.41 -0.64
N LEU A 105 12.06 31.89 -1.20
CA LEU A 105 12.13 31.40 -2.57
C LEU A 105 11.10 30.29 -2.88
N TYR A 106 10.59 29.61 -1.85
CA TYR A 106 9.61 28.54 -1.97
C TYR A 106 8.15 28.98 -1.77
N ASP A 107 7.85 30.26 -1.55
CA ASP A 107 6.48 30.71 -1.26
C ASP A 107 5.57 30.70 -2.51
N CYS A 108 6.16 30.81 -3.70
CA CYS A 108 5.42 30.97 -4.96
C CYS A 108 5.02 29.63 -5.61
N ASN A 109 3.91 29.65 -6.35
CA ASN A 109 3.41 28.52 -7.13
C ASN A 109 4.38 28.09 -8.25
N PRO A 110 4.26 26.85 -8.77
CA PRO A 110 4.95 26.43 -9.99
C PRO A 110 4.76 27.43 -11.14
N GLY A 111 5.83 27.68 -11.90
CA GLY A 111 5.87 28.72 -12.93
C GLY A 111 6.19 30.12 -12.39
N TYR A 112 6.32 30.29 -11.07
CA TYR A 112 6.71 31.53 -10.42
C TYR A 112 7.90 31.32 -9.48
N PHE A 113 8.59 32.39 -9.15
CA PHE A 113 9.65 32.41 -8.14
C PHE A 113 9.58 33.69 -7.31
N CYS A 114 10.14 33.68 -6.10
CA CYS A 114 10.25 34.89 -5.30
C CYS A 114 11.47 35.67 -5.76
N ASP A 115 11.27 36.80 -6.42
CA ASP A 115 12.37 37.64 -6.87
C ASP A 115 13.08 38.27 -5.66
N PRO A 116 14.39 38.01 -5.47
CA PRO A 116 15.13 38.53 -4.33
C PRO A 116 15.27 40.07 -4.34
N GLU A 117 15.12 40.74 -5.49
CA GLU A 117 15.21 42.21 -5.56
C GLU A 117 13.90 42.89 -5.18
N SER A 118 12.77 42.45 -5.76
CA SER A 118 11.46 43.05 -5.51
C SER A 118 10.74 42.50 -4.26
N GLY A 119 11.06 41.27 -3.82
CA GLY A 119 10.32 40.56 -2.78
C GLY A 119 8.90 40.17 -3.21
N LEU A 120 8.66 40.04 -4.52
CA LEU A 120 7.38 39.64 -5.10
C LEU A 120 7.52 38.32 -5.85
N CYS A 121 6.43 37.56 -5.93
CA CYS A 121 6.35 36.45 -6.86
C CYS A 121 6.30 36.98 -8.28
N GLU A 122 7.22 36.51 -9.12
CA GLU A 122 7.31 36.84 -10.54
C GLU A 122 7.25 35.57 -11.39
N GLU A 123 6.78 35.68 -12.64
CA GLU A 123 6.80 34.56 -13.59
C GLU A 123 8.25 34.16 -13.89
N GLN A 124 8.50 32.86 -13.99
CA GLN A 124 9.81 32.36 -14.42
C GLN A 124 10.06 32.76 -15.88
N ALA A 125 11.24 33.28 -16.17
CA ALA A 125 11.68 33.62 -17.51
C ALA A 125 11.91 32.36 -18.35
N GLU A 126 11.34 32.37 -19.55
CA GLU A 126 11.59 31.36 -20.58
C GLU A 126 13.05 31.37 -21.06
N GLU A 127 13.45 30.32 -21.79
CA GLU A 127 14.79 30.25 -22.40
C GLU A 127 15.09 31.50 -23.26
N GLY A 128 16.26 32.11 -23.03
CA GLY A 128 16.69 33.38 -23.62
C GLY A 128 16.22 34.64 -22.89
N GLY A 129 15.38 34.52 -21.86
CA GLY A 129 14.94 35.63 -21.02
C GLY A 129 16.00 36.09 -20.02
N ASP A 130 15.84 37.30 -19.47
CA ASP A 130 16.73 37.86 -18.47
C ASP A 130 16.51 37.21 -17.09
N CYS A 131 17.58 37.03 -16.31
CA CYS A 131 17.52 36.43 -14.98
C CYS A 131 18.59 36.98 -14.02
N LEU A 132 18.35 36.79 -12.73
CA LEU A 132 19.31 37.09 -11.66
C LEU A 132 19.75 35.83 -10.89
N VAL A 133 18.86 34.84 -10.80
CA VAL A 133 19.03 33.57 -10.08
C VAL A 133 18.43 32.43 -10.89
N ASP A 134 18.86 31.20 -10.63
CA ASP A 134 18.38 29.99 -11.32
C ASP A 134 16.87 29.74 -11.11
N GLU A 135 16.33 30.15 -9.97
CA GLU A 135 14.90 30.14 -9.67
C GLU A 135 14.09 31.03 -10.60
N GLY A 136 14.70 32.10 -11.10
CA GLY A 136 14.09 33.01 -12.05
C GLY A 136 13.89 32.42 -13.44
N CYS A 137 14.55 31.31 -13.76
CA CYS A 137 14.40 30.63 -15.03
C CYS A 137 13.40 29.47 -14.93
N VAL A 138 12.69 29.17 -16.02
CA VAL A 138 11.84 27.97 -16.12
C VAL A 138 12.61 26.72 -15.69
N ASN A 139 11.89 25.71 -15.19
CA ASN A 139 12.53 24.58 -14.51
C ASN A 139 13.47 23.71 -15.37
N SER A 140 13.48 23.89 -16.70
CA SER A 140 14.42 23.30 -17.66
C SER A 140 15.66 24.14 -17.94
N ALA A 141 15.79 25.33 -17.35
CA ALA A 141 16.86 26.30 -17.58
C ALA A 141 17.53 26.77 -16.28
N ILE A 142 18.72 27.35 -16.41
CA ILE A 142 19.50 27.99 -15.35
C ILE A 142 19.99 29.36 -15.80
N CYS A 143 20.37 30.22 -14.85
CA CYS A 143 20.79 31.58 -15.15
C CYS A 143 22.30 31.63 -15.47
N ILE A 144 22.63 31.93 -16.73
CA ILE A 144 24.02 32.03 -17.20
C ILE A 144 24.27 33.44 -17.72
N LYS A 145 25.11 34.22 -17.02
CA LYS A 145 25.43 35.62 -17.38
C LYS A 145 24.20 36.51 -17.53
N GLY A 146 23.21 36.29 -16.68
CA GLY A 146 21.96 37.05 -16.67
C GLY A 146 20.95 36.62 -17.73
N THR A 147 21.15 35.48 -18.41
CA THR A 147 20.20 34.93 -19.38
C THR A 147 19.84 33.49 -19.02
N CYS A 148 18.56 33.14 -19.12
CA CYS A 148 18.07 31.78 -18.93
C CYS A 148 18.49 30.88 -20.08
N GLU A 149 19.33 29.90 -19.79
CA GLU A 149 19.87 28.95 -20.77
C GLU A 149 19.46 27.53 -20.38
N PRO A 150 19.17 26.63 -21.34
CA PRO A 150 18.81 25.25 -21.02
C PRO A 150 19.89 24.56 -20.18
N ILE A 151 19.49 23.68 -19.27
CA ILE A 151 20.45 22.86 -18.53
C ILE A 151 21.27 21.99 -19.49
N PHE A 152 22.54 21.82 -19.17
CA PHE A 152 23.52 21.03 -19.91
C PHE A 152 23.60 21.42 -21.41
N SER A 153 23.61 22.71 -21.70
CA SER A 153 23.59 23.24 -23.08
C SER A 153 24.95 23.73 -23.59
N GLN A 154 25.81 24.23 -22.70
CA GLN A 154 26.99 24.97 -23.11
C GLN A 154 28.12 24.06 -23.58
N ALA A 155 28.68 24.38 -24.74
CA ALA A 155 29.75 23.60 -25.36
C ALA A 155 31.06 23.66 -24.57
N VAL A 156 31.90 22.62 -24.74
CA VAL A 156 33.28 22.61 -24.24
C VAL A 156 34.01 23.86 -24.72
N GLY A 157 34.62 24.59 -23.78
CA GLY A 157 35.31 25.85 -24.04
C GLY A 157 34.51 27.09 -23.66
N TYR A 158 33.20 26.99 -23.43
CA TYR A 158 32.37 28.11 -22.98
C TYR A 158 32.78 28.56 -21.56
N ALA A 159 32.96 29.87 -21.36
CA ALA A 159 33.40 30.44 -20.08
C ALA A 159 32.30 31.30 -19.44
N PHE A 160 32.16 31.23 -18.11
CA PHE A 160 31.13 31.91 -17.33
C PHE A 160 31.64 32.26 -15.92
N THR A 161 30.93 33.17 -15.24
CA THR A 161 31.34 33.74 -13.94
C THR A 161 30.33 33.54 -12.82
N ASP A 162 29.07 33.26 -13.16
CA ASP A 162 27.95 33.46 -12.23
C ASP A 162 27.25 32.16 -11.81
N VAL A 163 27.85 31.01 -12.12
CA VAL A 163 27.30 29.69 -11.76
C VAL A 163 28.31 28.94 -10.91
N ASP A 164 27.88 28.47 -9.76
CA ASP A 164 28.72 27.69 -8.85
C ASP A 164 29.13 26.37 -9.49
N VAL A 165 30.44 26.08 -9.42
CA VAL A 165 31.01 24.79 -9.79
C VAL A 165 31.32 24.04 -8.52
N ASN A 166 30.86 22.79 -8.40
CA ASN A 166 31.24 21.96 -7.27
C ASN A 166 32.76 21.79 -7.28
N PRO A 167 33.50 22.31 -6.28
CA PRO A 167 34.96 22.35 -6.33
C PRO A 167 35.59 20.95 -6.22
N ASN A 168 34.84 19.96 -5.73
CA ASN A 168 35.32 18.60 -5.53
C ASN A 168 35.14 17.72 -6.76
N THR A 169 34.06 17.92 -7.53
CA THR A 169 33.70 17.06 -8.66
C THR A 169 33.78 17.76 -10.01
N GLY A 170 33.82 19.09 -10.02
CA GLY A 170 33.66 19.93 -11.21
C GLY A 170 32.27 19.85 -11.84
N PHE A 171 31.28 19.25 -11.15
CA PHE A 171 29.91 19.18 -11.64
C PHE A 171 29.32 20.58 -11.81
N ASN A 172 28.66 20.81 -12.94
CA ASN A 172 28.00 22.07 -13.24
C ASN A 172 26.87 21.89 -14.27
N PHE A 173 25.72 22.53 -14.02
CA PHE A 173 24.53 22.43 -14.85
C PHE A 173 24.63 23.20 -16.17
N ALA A 174 25.56 24.14 -16.37
CA ALA A 174 25.69 24.85 -17.63
C ALA A 174 26.25 23.98 -18.74
N CYS A 175 27.22 23.13 -18.42
CA CYS A 175 28.03 22.46 -19.43
C CYS A 175 27.35 21.22 -19.98
N ALA A 176 27.37 21.02 -21.30
CA ALA A 176 26.78 19.84 -21.95
C ALA A 176 27.39 18.50 -21.50
N THR A 177 28.61 18.54 -20.98
CA THR A 177 29.30 17.38 -20.39
C THR A 177 29.02 17.20 -18.90
N GLY A 178 28.27 18.13 -18.28
CA GLY A 178 28.10 18.28 -16.84
C GLY A 178 29.35 18.71 -16.09
N TYR A 179 30.43 19.11 -16.79
CA TYR A 179 31.74 19.35 -16.19
C TYR A 179 32.34 20.71 -16.56
N ALA A 180 32.78 21.44 -15.53
CA ALA A 180 33.50 22.69 -15.65
C ALA A 180 34.82 22.66 -14.85
N ILE A 181 35.81 23.39 -15.36
CA ILE A 181 37.09 23.62 -14.68
C ILE A 181 37.21 25.08 -14.25
N VAL A 182 37.93 25.31 -13.15
CA VAL A 182 38.31 26.66 -12.72
C VAL A 182 39.48 27.14 -13.60
N LYS A 183 39.27 28.20 -14.39
CA LYS A 183 40.36 28.82 -15.16
C LYS A 183 41.17 29.78 -14.31
N ARG A 184 40.47 30.58 -13.51
CA ARG A 184 40.99 31.52 -12.52
C ARG A 184 39.87 31.79 -11.52
N GLU A 185 40.20 32.43 -10.41
CA GLU A 185 39.23 32.77 -9.36
C GLU A 185 37.99 33.47 -9.96
N GLY A 186 36.81 32.93 -9.68
CA GLY A 186 35.52 33.42 -10.19
C GLY A 186 35.26 33.22 -11.69
N VAL A 187 36.12 32.51 -12.44
CA VAL A 187 35.90 32.21 -13.87
C VAL A 187 36.03 30.73 -14.14
N PHE A 188 34.94 30.15 -14.62
CA PHE A 188 34.83 28.74 -14.95
C PHE A 188 34.77 28.54 -16.46
N GLN A 189 35.14 27.34 -16.93
CA GLN A 189 35.03 26.97 -18.33
C GLN A 189 34.52 25.53 -18.45
N CYS A 190 33.53 25.32 -19.32
CA CYS A 190 33.08 23.98 -19.69
C CYS A 190 34.23 23.17 -20.30
N ALA A 191 34.38 21.94 -19.85
CA ALA A 191 35.50 21.08 -20.23
C ALA A 191 35.00 19.68 -20.60
N LYS A 192 35.89 18.89 -21.22
CA LYS A 192 35.62 17.47 -21.41
C LYS A 192 35.53 16.80 -20.05
N ALA A 193 34.43 16.10 -19.79
CA ALA A 193 34.23 15.35 -18.57
C ALA A 193 35.33 14.28 -18.38
N PRO A 194 36.03 14.24 -17.23
CA PRO A 194 36.99 13.18 -16.95
C PRO A 194 36.29 11.82 -16.83
N VAL A 195 36.95 10.76 -17.30
CA VAL A 195 36.47 9.37 -17.25
C VAL A 195 37.46 8.55 -16.43
N SER A 196 36.97 7.60 -15.63
CA SER A 196 37.79 6.63 -14.92
C SER A 196 38.83 5.98 -15.84
N LYS A 197 40.05 5.78 -15.32
CA LYS A 197 41.18 5.20 -16.08
C LYS A 197 40.96 3.72 -16.46
N GLN A 198 40.11 3.03 -15.70
CA GLN A 198 39.76 1.62 -15.88
C GLN A 198 38.25 1.47 -15.79
N ALA A 199 37.73 0.29 -16.14
CA ALA A 199 36.33 -0.03 -15.93
C ALA A 199 36.02 -0.03 -14.41
N VAL A 200 34.94 0.64 -14.03
CA VAL A 200 34.45 0.68 -12.65
C VAL A 200 33.69 -0.63 -12.31
N PRO A 201 33.69 -1.09 -11.05
CA PRO A 201 34.29 -0.48 -9.87
C PRO A 201 35.82 -0.66 -9.81
N ILE A 202 36.52 0.38 -9.34
CA ILE A 202 37.98 0.36 -9.16
C ILE A 202 38.26 0.34 -7.65
N GLN A 203 38.81 -0.76 -7.15
CA GLN A 203 39.25 -0.85 -5.75
C GLN A 203 40.53 0.00 -5.56
N CYS A 204 40.64 0.68 -4.43
CA CYS A 204 41.77 1.54 -4.10
C CYS A 204 42.16 1.43 -2.62
N GLU A 205 43.32 1.99 -2.25
CA GLU A 205 43.77 2.08 -0.86
C GLU A 205 43.27 3.38 -0.22
N LEU A 206 42.74 3.30 1.00
CA LEU A 206 42.22 4.48 1.70
C LEU A 206 43.34 5.53 1.88
N GLY A 207 43.01 6.80 1.63
CA GLY A 207 43.97 7.90 1.65
C GLY A 207 44.73 8.12 0.34
N THR A 208 44.55 7.24 -0.66
CA THR A 208 45.05 7.46 -2.03
C THR A 208 44.05 8.24 -2.88
N LYS A 209 44.51 8.74 -4.02
CA LYS A 209 43.68 9.41 -5.02
C LYS A 209 43.47 8.54 -6.25
N CYS A 210 42.21 8.40 -6.63
CA CYS A 210 41.80 7.87 -7.91
C CYS A 210 42.07 8.91 -8.99
N THR A 211 42.78 8.53 -10.05
CA THR A 211 43.15 9.44 -11.15
C THR A 211 42.38 9.05 -12.40
N ALA A 212 41.74 10.03 -13.03
CA ALA A 212 41.04 9.84 -14.28
C ALA A 212 42.00 9.53 -15.45
N SER A 213 41.44 9.14 -16.59
CA SER A 213 42.15 8.88 -17.84
C SER A 213 42.90 10.10 -18.40
N ASP A 214 42.51 11.32 -18.01
CA ASP A 214 43.19 12.56 -18.37
C ASP A 214 44.53 12.79 -17.62
N GLY A 215 44.79 12.00 -16.57
CA GLY A 215 45.98 12.10 -15.73
C GLY A 215 46.01 13.32 -14.79
N VAL A 216 44.96 14.14 -14.77
CA VAL A 216 44.90 15.41 -14.02
C VAL A 216 43.76 15.39 -13.01
N SER A 217 42.58 14.94 -13.41
CA SER A 217 41.41 14.91 -12.54
C SER A 217 41.56 13.81 -11.50
N GLN A 218 41.34 14.15 -10.24
CA GLN A 218 41.53 13.24 -9.12
C GLN A 218 40.37 13.29 -8.15
N GLN A 219 40.01 12.14 -7.61
CA GLN A 219 39.05 12.02 -6.50
C GLN A 219 39.66 11.17 -5.38
N ASN A 220 39.25 11.41 -4.14
CA ASN A 220 39.74 10.63 -3.01
C ASN A 220 39.10 9.23 -3.04
N CYS A 221 39.90 8.21 -2.74
CA CYS A 221 39.40 6.87 -2.48
C CYS A 221 38.45 6.87 -1.27
N GLN A 222 37.30 6.20 -1.37
CA GLN A 222 36.27 6.18 -0.34
C GLN A 222 35.96 4.77 0.16
N CYS A 223 35.65 4.62 1.44
CA CYS A 223 35.29 3.34 2.03
C CYS A 223 33.93 2.85 1.54
N GLY A 224 33.85 1.58 1.12
CA GLY A 224 32.56 0.92 0.91
C GLY A 224 31.98 0.37 2.20
N TYR A 225 30.67 0.12 2.24
CA TYR A 225 29.99 -0.49 3.38
C TYR A 225 29.89 -2.01 3.26
N ASN A 226 31.05 -2.65 3.11
CA ASN A 226 31.16 -4.09 2.86
C ASN A 226 31.86 -4.85 4.01
N GLU A 227 31.73 -6.17 3.98
CA GLU A 227 32.32 -7.05 5.00
C GLU A 227 33.86 -7.05 4.97
N ALA A 228 34.46 -6.77 3.81
CA ALA A 228 35.90 -6.77 3.63
C ALA A 228 36.59 -5.52 4.19
N GLY A 229 35.87 -4.42 4.37
CA GLY A 229 36.47 -3.10 4.64
C GLY A 229 37.26 -2.60 3.42
N ALA A 230 36.76 -2.86 2.21
CA ALA A 230 37.37 -2.42 0.96
C ALA A 230 36.95 -0.99 0.61
N ALA A 231 37.87 -0.23 0.00
CA ALA A 231 37.64 1.12 -0.50
C ALA A 231 37.61 1.12 -2.04
N TYR A 232 36.84 2.03 -2.63
CA TYR A 232 36.63 2.14 -4.06
C TYR A 232 36.73 3.59 -4.54
N CYS A 233 37.08 3.74 -5.81
CA CYS A 233 37.05 5.03 -6.48
C CYS A 233 35.61 5.47 -6.71
N PRO A 234 35.27 6.72 -6.38
CA PRO A 234 34.03 7.35 -6.82
C PRO A 234 33.99 7.46 -8.35
N LEU A 235 32.79 7.64 -8.89
CA LEU A 235 32.57 7.90 -10.32
C LEU A 235 33.12 9.27 -10.70
N PHE A 236 33.78 9.36 -11.85
CA PHE A 236 34.00 10.64 -12.51
C PHE A 236 32.77 11.01 -13.35
N ILE A 237 32.53 12.30 -13.53
CA ILE A 237 31.35 12.80 -14.26
C ILE A 237 31.25 12.26 -15.69
N GLY A 238 32.37 11.89 -16.32
CA GLY A 238 32.40 11.29 -17.66
C GLY A 238 32.19 9.78 -17.70
N ASP A 239 32.11 9.12 -16.54
CA ASP A 239 31.76 7.71 -16.48
C ASP A 239 30.31 7.50 -16.94
N SER A 240 30.03 6.34 -17.54
CA SER A 240 28.73 6.06 -18.19
C SER A 240 27.52 6.28 -17.29
N ILE A 241 27.59 5.91 -16.00
CA ILE A 241 26.52 6.12 -15.01
C ILE A 241 26.27 7.63 -14.79
N ALA A 242 27.33 8.43 -14.66
CA ALA A 242 27.19 9.87 -14.46
C ALA A 242 26.72 10.62 -15.73
N GLN A 243 27.09 10.12 -16.92
CA GLN A 243 26.54 10.63 -18.18
C GLN A 243 25.07 10.20 -18.40
N SER A 244 24.70 9.00 -17.92
CA SER A 244 23.31 8.55 -17.86
C SER A 244 22.48 9.47 -16.95
N MET A 245 23.01 9.81 -15.75
CA MET A 245 22.40 10.80 -14.86
C MET A 245 22.09 12.11 -15.58
N ILE A 246 23.04 12.69 -16.32
CA ILE A 246 22.84 13.95 -17.07
C ILE A 246 21.75 13.79 -18.13
N THR A 247 21.79 12.70 -18.89
CA THR A 247 20.80 12.42 -19.94
C THR A 247 19.40 12.28 -19.35
N ASN A 248 19.27 11.55 -18.24
CA ASN A 248 18.02 11.36 -17.53
C ASN A 248 17.55 12.68 -16.90
N TRP A 249 18.46 13.54 -16.44
CA TRP A 249 18.14 14.86 -15.91
C TRP A 249 17.45 15.74 -16.97
N ILE A 250 18.04 15.80 -18.18
CA ILE A 250 17.43 16.49 -19.33
C ILE A 250 16.05 15.88 -19.63
N ALA A 251 15.93 14.56 -19.60
CA ALA A 251 14.67 13.88 -19.87
C ALA A 251 13.57 14.18 -18.83
N ILE A 252 13.90 14.33 -17.55
CA ILE A 252 12.92 14.68 -16.51
C ILE A 252 12.59 16.17 -16.48
N SER A 253 13.46 17.03 -17.00
CA SER A 253 13.26 18.49 -17.02
C SER A 253 12.00 18.95 -17.75
N LYS A 254 11.53 18.19 -18.75
CA LYS A 254 10.28 18.50 -19.45
C LYS A 254 9.03 18.37 -18.54
N TYR A 255 9.13 17.64 -17.45
CA TYR A 255 8.03 17.44 -16.48
C TYR A 255 8.10 18.39 -15.30
N SER A 256 9.23 19.05 -15.08
CA SER A 256 9.45 19.84 -13.87
C SER A 256 8.70 21.17 -13.87
N SER A 257 8.04 21.57 -14.96
CA SER A 257 7.21 22.80 -15.03
C SER A 257 6.07 22.84 -14.02
N ALA A 258 5.60 21.68 -13.55
CA ALA A 258 4.60 21.57 -12.49
C ALA A 258 5.20 21.65 -11.07
N CYS A 259 6.53 21.77 -10.93
CA CYS A 259 7.21 21.82 -9.64
C CYS A 259 7.49 23.25 -9.16
N ASN A 260 7.57 23.44 -7.85
CA ASN A 260 8.17 24.63 -7.26
C ASN A 260 9.65 24.78 -7.70
N SER A 261 10.08 26.02 -7.96
CA SER A 261 11.42 26.34 -8.48
C SER A 261 12.57 25.88 -7.57
N ILE A 262 12.40 25.83 -6.25
CA ILE A 262 13.43 25.35 -5.31
C ILE A 262 13.47 23.81 -5.24
N ARG A 263 12.30 23.17 -5.35
CA ARG A 263 12.16 21.71 -5.26
C ARG A 263 11.87 21.05 -6.61
N ARG A 264 12.35 21.66 -7.69
CA ARG A 264 12.06 21.21 -9.07
C ARG A 264 12.62 19.83 -9.44
N TRP A 265 13.48 19.26 -8.59
CA TRP A 265 14.07 17.91 -8.70
C TRP A 265 13.79 17.06 -7.46
N SER A 266 12.73 17.36 -6.70
CA SER A 266 12.35 16.57 -5.52
C SER A 266 11.47 15.39 -5.91
N PHE A 267 11.59 14.28 -5.17
CA PHE A 267 10.67 13.16 -5.32
C PHE A 267 9.22 13.61 -5.13
N GLU A 268 8.97 14.49 -4.15
CA GLU A 268 7.64 15.00 -3.83
C GLU A 268 6.94 15.68 -5.00
N CYS A 269 7.68 16.42 -5.84
CA CYS A 269 7.08 16.96 -7.05
C CYS A 269 6.67 15.84 -8.01
N PHE A 270 7.60 14.95 -8.36
CA PHE A 270 7.40 13.94 -9.39
C PHE A 270 6.46 12.81 -8.97
N ALA A 271 6.32 12.55 -7.67
CA ALA A 271 5.48 11.49 -7.11
C ALA A 271 4.02 11.60 -7.53
N THR A 272 3.56 12.79 -7.92
CA THR A 272 2.16 13.08 -8.24
C THR A 272 1.92 13.47 -9.69
N LEU A 273 2.99 13.49 -10.48
CA LEU A 273 2.90 13.68 -11.92
C LEU A 273 2.49 12.36 -12.60
N SER A 274 2.38 12.38 -13.92
CA SER A 274 2.05 11.20 -14.72
C SER A 274 2.98 10.03 -14.41
N GLY A 275 2.50 8.81 -14.67
CA GLY A 275 3.31 7.62 -14.42
C GLY A 275 4.66 7.66 -15.16
N GLU A 276 4.69 8.16 -16.38
CA GLU A 276 5.92 8.33 -17.14
C GLU A 276 6.93 9.26 -16.45
N ALA A 277 6.46 10.36 -15.86
CA ALA A 277 7.30 11.35 -15.18
C ALA A 277 7.96 10.76 -13.93
N GLN A 278 7.22 10.02 -13.11
CA GLN A 278 7.76 9.40 -11.90
C GLN A 278 8.70 8.22 -12.25
N ALA A 279 8.42 7.45 -13.31
CA ALA A 279 9.36 6.42 -13.79
C ALA A 279 10.70 7.05 -14.20
N ALA A 280 10.63 8.15 -14.96
CA ALA A 280 11.81 8.87 -15.40
C ALA A 280 12.57 9.48 -14.20
N TYR A 281 11.86 10.03 -13.20
CA TYR A 281 12.45 10.51 -11.95
C TYR A 281 13.19 9.38 -11.22
N ASN A 282 12.55 8.23 -11.01
CA ASN A 282 13.18 7.12 -10.30
C ASN A 282 14.44 6.62 -11.02
N ALA A 283 14.43 6.55 -12.36
CA ALA A 283 15.61 6.20 -13.14
C ALA A 283 16.74 7.23 -12.98
N TRP A 284 16.40 8.53 -12.99
CA TRP A 284 17.36 9.60 -12.74
C TRP A 284 17.94 9.55 -11.32
N GLU A 285 17.09 9.37 -10.29
CA GLU A 285 17.50 9.36 -8.89
C GLU A 285 18.48 8.22 -8.59
N VAL A 286 18.30 7.03 -9.19
CA VAL A 286 19.29 5.93 -9.07
C VAL A 286 20.68 6.40 -9.49
N ASP A 287 20.81 6.97 -10.69
CA ASP A 287 22.11 7.43 -11.21
C ASP A 287 22.64 8.63 -10.40
N TYR A 288 21.75 9.53 -9.97
CA TYR A 288 22.08 10.68 -9.14
C TYR A 288 22.63 10.28 -7.77
N MET A 289 22.04 9.30 -7.10
CA MET A 289 22.54 8.79 -5.82
C MET A 289 23.90 8.13 -5.98
N LEU A 290 24.09 7.33 -7.04
CA LEU A 290 25.37 6.70 -7.35
C LEU A 290 26.49 7.73 -7.51
N TYR A 291 26.22 8.80 -8.26
CA TYR A 291 27.21 9.84 -8.54
C TYR A 291 27.33 10.86 -7.40
N ASN A 292 26.27 11.61 -7.10
CA ASN A 292 26.35 12.81 -6.28
C ASN A 292 26.40 12.53 -4.77
N GLN A 293 25.72 11.48 -4.30
CA GLN A 293 25.80 11.06 -2.89
C GLN A 293 27.03 10.16 -2.62
N SER A 294 27.89 9.98 -3.63
CA SER A 294 29.02 9.05 -3.61
C SER A 294 28.61 7.61 -3.28
N HIS A 295 27.34 7.24 -3.49
CA HIS A 295 26.86 5.90 -3.15
C HIS A 295 27.56 4.84 -3.98
N TYR A 296 28.10 5.17 -5.15
CA TYR A 296 28.82 4.21 -5.96
C TYR A 296 29.91 3.47 -5.18
N ALA A 297 30.73 4.14 -4.39
CA ALA A 297 31.73 3.47 -3.55
C ALA A 297 31.07 2.77 -2.34
N LEU A 298 30.07 3.41 -1.74
CA LEU A 298 29.39 2.92 -0.53
C LEU A 298 28.63 1.62 -0.74
N ILE A 299 28.11 1.35 -1.94
CA ILE A 299 27.25 0.19 -2.22
C ILE A 299 28.00 -1.07 -2.68
N GLN A 300 29.30 -0.96 -2.98
CA GLN A 300 30.05 -2.07 -3.56
C GLN A 300 30.16 -3.23 -2.57
N ASN A 301 29.51 -4.35 -2.92
CA ASN A 301 29.45 -5.57 -2.11
C ASN A 301 28.80 -5.36 -0.73
N ASN A 302 27.76 -4.52 -0.63
CA ASN A 302 27.03 -4.31 0.61
C ASN A 302 26.25 -5.55 1.04
N PRO A 303 26.41 -6.02 2.29
CA PRO A 303 25.60 -7.12 2.80
C PRO A 303 24.15 -6.64 3.08
N PRO A 304 23.16 -7.56 3.13
CA PRO A 304 21.74 -7.19 3.21
C PRO A 304 21.36 -6.24 4.36
N CYS A 305 21.91 -6.43 5.56
CA CYS A 305 21.62 -5.52 6.68
C CYS A 305 22.10 -4.08 6.44
N VAL A 306 23.19 -3.87 5.67
CA VAL A 306 23.65 -2.53 5.28
C VAL A 306 22.73 -1.93 4.23
N GLN A 307 22.18 -2.77 3.35
CA GLN A 307 21.17 -2.37 2.38
C GLN A 307 19.91 -1.83 3.04
N GLU A 308 19.50 -2.40 4.18
CA GLU A 308 18.31 -1.99 4.94
C GLU A 308 18.56 -0.88 5.97
N THR A 309 19.82 -0.50 6.20
CA THR A 309 20.21 0.52 7.20
C THR A 309 20.88 1.74 6.58
N TYR A 310 22.12 1.61 6.13
CA TYR A 310 22.91 2.73 5.61
C TYR A 310 22.58 3.12 4.17
N THR A 311 22.15 2.16 3.35
CA THR A 311 21.88 2.37 1.91
C THR A 311 20.41 2.13 1.56
N LYS A 312 19.54 2.23 2.56
CA LYS A 312 18.10 1.98 2.45
C LYS A 312 17.47 2.81 1.35
N ASP A 313 17.66 4.13 1.38
CA ASP A 313 17.09 5.05 0.40
C ASP A 313 17.45 4.66 -1.04
N TYR A 314 18.69 4.26 -1.30
CA TYR A 314 19.12 3.81 -2.63
C TYR A 314 18.43 2.52 -3.07
N ASN A 315 18.33 1.53 -2.17
CA ASN A 315 17.66 0.27 -2.49
C ASN A 315 16.15 0.44 -2.70
N GLU A 316 15.55 1.40 -2.00
CA GLU A 316 14.16 1.78 -2.21
C GLU A 316 13.97 2.41 -3.60
N VAL A 317 14.86 3.28 -4.06
CA VAL A 317 14.79 3.88 -5.42
C VAL A 317 15.07 2.86 -6.52
N ILE A 318 15.93 1.87 -6.27
CA ILE A 318 16.09 0.75 -7.21
C ILE A 318 14.81 -0.07 -7.29
N THR A 319 14.20 -0.35 -6.13
CA THR A 319 12.95 -1.12 -6.06
C THR A 319 11.83 -0.35 -6.77
N ALA A 320 11.56 0.88 -6.30
CA ALA A 320 11.37 2.09 -7.10
C ALA A 320 11.20 1.93 -8.62
N SER A 321 12.34 2.10 -9.29
CA SER A 321 12.53 2.13 -10.73
C SER A 321 12.26 0.79 -11.42
N THR A 322 12.53 -0.34 -10.76
CA THR A 322 12.34 -1.67 -11.34
C THR A 322 10.90 -2.18 -11.25
N LYS A 323 10.13 -1.70 -10.26
CA LYS A 323 8.72 -2.07 -10.03
C LYS A 323 7.71 -1.03 -10.51
N TYR A 324 8.13 -0.09 -11.36
CA TYR A 324 7.28 0.97 -11.87
C TYR A 324 6.12 0.41 -12.71
N ASN A 325 5.02 0.04 -12.03
CA ASN A 325 3.69 -0.45 -12.47
C ASN A 325 3.03 -1.38 -11.44
N THR A 326 3.71 -1.78 -10.35
CA THR A 326 3.06 -2.57 -9.30
C THR A 326 2.30 -1.65 -8.36
N SER A 327 0.98 -1.78 -8.30
CA SER A 327 0.17 -1.23 -7.21
C SER A 327 0.82 -1.62 -5.88
N VAL A 328 1.03 -0.67 -4.97
CA VAL A 328 1.44 -0.98 -3.60
C VAL A 328 0.17 -1.18 -2.77
N CYS A 329 0.17 -2.09 -1.80
CA CYS A 329 -1.00 -2.26 -0.94
C CYS A 329 -1.06 -1.18 0.12
N PRO A 330 -2.25 -0.73 0.53
CA PRO A 330 -2.38 0.22 1.62
C PRO A 330 -1.81 -0.29 2.94
N ILE A 331 -1.30 0.65 3.74
CA ILE A 331 -0.76 0.40 5.07
C ILE A 331 -1.81 0.79 6.13
N TYR A 332 -1.92 0.00 7.19
CA TYR A 332 -2.85 0.24 8.29
C TYR A 332 -2.09 0.34 9.62
N HIS A 333 -2.23 1.45 10.32
CA HIS A 333 -1.61 1.69 11.62
C HIS A 333 -2.66 1.99 12.68
N CYS A 334 -2.43 1.53 13.90
CA CYS A 334 -3.26 1.96 15.03
C CYS A 334 -2.83 3.36 15.48
N SER A 335 -3.78 4.28 15.52
CA SER A 335 -3.58 5.62 16.07
C SER A 335 -3.92 5.63 17.57
N PRO A 336 -3.03 6.13 18.43
CA PRO A 336 -3.20 6.08 19.88
C PRO A 336 -4.36 6.94 20.41
N SER A 337 -4.85 7.91 19.63
CA SER A 337 -6.08 8.64 19.92
C SER A 337 -6.37 9.60 18.78
N SER A 338 -7.49 9.43 18.08
CA SER A 338 -7.98 10.51 17.24
C SER A 338 -8.65 11.57 18.12
N SER A 339 -8.17 12.80 18.02
CA SER A 339 -9.00 13.97 18.33
C SER A 339 -10.22 13.95 17.39
N TYR A 340 -11.43 14.09 17.93
CA TYR A 340 -12.71 14.27 17.21
C TYR A 340 -13.41 13.02 16.60
N ASN A 341 -13.66 11.96 17.38
CA ASN A 341 -14.59 10.87 16.99
C ASN A 341 -14.25 10.22 15.61
N GLN A 342 -13.00 10.35 15.16
CA GLN A 342 -12.51 9.91 13.86
C GLN A 342 -12.00 8.47 13.99
N CYS A 343 -12.58 7.50 13.30
CA CYS A 343 -12.15 6.10 13.41
C CYS A 343 -11.23 5.65 12.28
N ILE A 344 -11.32 6.30 11.12
CA ILE A 344 -10.38 6.11 10.01
C ILE A 344 -9.85 7.48 9.61
N LEU A 345 -8.55 7.70 9.74
CA LEU A 345 -7.84 8.83 9.15
C LEU A 345 -7.05 8.32 7.95
N TYR A 346 -7.51 8.64 6.75
CA TYR A 346 -6.87 8.32 5.49
C TYR A 346 -5.85 9.40 5.13
N ARG A 347 -4.65 8.96 4.73
CA ARG A 347 -3.60 9.81 4.18
C ARG A 347 -2.96 9.14 2.98
N GLN A 348 -2.48 9.97 2.05
CA GLN A 348 -1.54 9.54 1.04
C GLN A 348 -0.16 10.09 1.42
N GLU A 349 0.75 9.19 1.74
CA GLU A 349 2.08 9.53 2.23
C GLU A 349 3.12 9.15 1.18
N THR A 350 4.14 9.99 1.01
CA THR A 350 5.29 9.62 0.21
C THR A 350 6.19 8.73 1.05
N ALA A 351 6.21 7.44 0.78
CA ALA A 351 7.09 6.48 1.44
C ALA A 351 7.85 5.69 0.38
N ASN A 352 9.16 5.53 0.57
CA ASN A 352 10.02 4.67 -0.24
C ASN A 352 9.90 4.93 -1.75
N PHE A 353 9.80 6.21 -2.15
CA PHE A 353 9.66 6.63 -3.55
C PHE A 353 8.34 6.19 -4.23
N TYR A 354 7.28 5.99 -3.43
CA TYR A 354 5.89 5.82 -3.89
C TYR A 354 4.92 6.74 -3.13
N VAL A 355 3.77 7.01 -3.74
CA VAL A 355 2.60 7.50 -3.01
C VAL A 355 1.89 6.29 -2.42
N GLN A 356 1.91 6.19 -1.10
CA GLN A 356 1.41 5.08 -0.32
C GLN A 356 0.12 5.50 0.36
N GLU A 357 -0.94 4.71 0.18
CA GLU A 357 -2.17 4.89 0.96
C GLU A 357 -1.93 4.38 2.39
N THR A 358 -2.19 5.23 3.37
CA THR A 358 -1.99 4.94 4.79
C THR A 358 -3.27 5.24 5.56
N PHE A 359 -3.72 4.28 6.35
CA PHE A 359 -4.91 4.36 7.19
C PHE A 359 -4.52 4.33 8.66
N TYR A 360 -4.79 5.41 9.36
CA TYR A 360 -4.64 5.50 10.81
C TYR A 360 -5.99 5.19 11.46
N LEU A 361 -6.03 4.09 12.21
CA LEU A 361 -7.24 3.50 12.74
C LEU A 361 -7.39 3.75 14.23
N SER A 362 -8.59 4.14 14.66
CA SER A 362 -8.95 4.26 16.07
C SER A 362 -10.31 3.62 16.30
N ASN A 363 -10.41 2.82 17.36
CA ASN A 363 -11.65 2.12 17.71
C ASN A 363 -12.75 3.12 18.11
N CYS A 364 -14.00 2.77 17.76
CA CYS A 364 -15.18 3.48 18.23
C CYS A 364 -15.59 3.03 19.65
N SER A 365 -16.44 3.81 20.32
CA SER A 365 -17.02 3.41 21.60
C SER A 365 -17.98 2.22 21.43
N GLU A 366 -18.31 1.50 22.52
CA GLU A 366 -19.09 0.24 22.54
C GLU A 366 -20.49 0.28 21.90
N SER A 367 -20.98 1.43 21.44
CA SER A 367 -22.29 1.60 20.77
C SER A 367 -22.19 2.24 19.39
N GLN A 368 -20.97 2.47 18.93
CA GLN A 368 -20.67 3.11 17.66
C GLN A 368 -19.91 2.15 16.75
N VAL A 369 -20.15 2.30 15.46
CA VAL A 369 -19.44 1.60 14.40
C VAL A 369 -18.67 2.60 13.57
N CYS A 370 -17.56 2.16 13.00
CA CYS A 370 -16.83 2.94 12.02
C CYS A 370 -17.40 2.63 10.63
N PRO A 371 -18.02 3.60 9.93
CA PRO A 371 -18.37 3.40 8.52
C PRO A 371 -17.08 3.15 7.73
N VAL A 372 -16.89 1.93 7.23
CA VAL A 372 -15.67 1.59 6.51
C VAL A 372 -15.65 2.32 5.16
N THR A 373 -14.59 3.07 4.89
CA THR A 373 -14.32 3.65 3.56
C THR A 373 -12.90 3.30 3.13
N ARG A 374 -12.67 3.15 1.82
CA ARG A 374 -11.37 2.74 1.27
C ARG A 374 -10.52 3.90 0.73
N THR A 375 -11.02 5.12 0.74
CA THR A 375 -10.33 6.26 0.12
C THR A 375 -10.63 7.57 0.84
N ALA A 376 -11.15 7.50 2.08
CA ALA A 376 -11.61 8.68 2.80
C ALA A 376 -11.50 8.51 4.31
N ASN A 377 -11.64 9.65 4.97
CA ASN A 377 -11.80 9.74 6.41
C ASN A 377 -13.18 9.21 6.82
N SER A 378 -13.25 8.55 7.97
CA SER A 378 -14.51 8.13 8.58
C SER A 378 -14.60 8.42 10.07
N THR A 379 -15.78 8.86 10.52
CA THR A 379 -16.09 9.16 11.92
C THR A 379 -17.05 8.12 12.49
N CYS A 380 -16.89 7.79 13.76
CA CYS A 380 -17.77 6.86 14.45
C CYS A 380 -19.23 7.33 14.42
N GLN A 381 -20.12 6.46 13.99
CA GLN A 381 -21.56 6.68 13.99
C GLN A 381 -22.24 5.66 14.89
N SER A 382 -23.44 5.96 15.38
CA SER A 382 -24.24 4.95 16.10
C SER A 382 -24.47 3.74 15.20
N ALA A 383 -24.33 2.54 15.75
CA ALA A 383 -24.63 1.31 15.02
C ALA A 383 -26.08 1.36 14.52
N GLU A 384 -26.29 1.22 13.21
CA GLU A 384 -27.64 1.02 12.70
C GLU A 384 -28.15 -0.32 13.21
N VAL A 385 -29.32 -0.31 13.86
CA VAL A 385 -29.98 -1.53 14.30
C VAL A 385 -30.49 -2.23 13.05
N GLN A 386 -29.80 -3.29 12.63
CA GLN A 386 -30.34 -4.14 11.58
C GLN A 386 -31.59 -4.83 12.09
N LEU A 387 -32.70 -4.58 11.41
CA LEU A 387 -33.98 -5.20 11.73
C LEU A 387 -33.95 -6.68 11.34
N ALA A 388 -34.41 -7.52 12.24
CA ALA A 388 -34.53 -8.96 12.08
C ALA A 388 -35.68 -9.31 11.11
N TYR A 389 -35.44 -10.28 10.24
CA TYR A 389 -36.39 -10.75 9.24
C TYR A 389 -37.49 -11.62 9.88
N PRO A 390 -38.62 -11.85 9.20
CA PRO A 390 -39.61 -12.83 9.65
C PRO A 390 -38.96 -14.16 10.05
N GLY A 391 -39.31 -14.71 11.20
CA GLY A 391 -38.70 -15.95 11.69
C GLY A 391 -37.49 -15.83 12.59
N ASP A 392 -36.78 -14.72 12.50
CA ASP A 392 -35.60 -14.46 13.31
C ASP A 392 -35.95 -14.24 14.78
N TYR A 393 -34.94 -14.44 15.64
CA TYR A 393 -35.06 -14.13 17.06
C TYR A 393 -35.32 -12.64 17.30
N CYS A 394 -36.21 -12.35 18.25
CA CYS A 394 -36.45 -11.00 18.73
C CYS A 394 -36.87 -11.03 20.20
N THR A 395 -36.62 -9.93 20.90
CA THR A 395 -37.15 -9.63 22.24
C THR A 395 -38.20 -8.54 22.20
N GLU A 396 -38.14 -7.64 21.21
CA GLU A 396 -39.02 -6.47 21.10
C GLU A 396 -39.49 -6.23 19.67
N ASN A 397 -40.64 -5.58 19.53
CA ASN A 397 -41.23 -5.23 18.24
C ASN A 397 -40.31 -4.37 17.36
N ALA A 398 -39.59 -3.43 17.97
CA ALA A 398 -38.70 -2.51 17.28
C ALA A 398 -37.48 -3.19 16.63
N GLN A 399 -37.20 -4.45 16.98
CA GLN A 399 -36.14 -5.23 16.36
C GLN A 399 -36.60 -5.93 15.08
N CYS A 400 -37.90 -6.04 14.83
CA CYS A 400 -38.44 -6.76 13.68
C CYS A 400 -38.72 -5.81 12.52
N LEU A 401 -38.40 -6.24 11.30
CA LEU A 401 -38.74 -5.50 10.09
C LEU A 401 -40.26 -5.28 9.96
N SER A 402 -41.05 -6.27 10.38
CA SER A 402 -42.52 -6.20 10.44
C SER A 402 -43.06 -5.37 11.60
N GLY A 403 -42.22 -4.90 12.51
CA GLY A 403 -42.63 -4.22 13.74
C GLY A 403 -43.36 -5.13 14.74
N SER A 404 -43.33 -6.45 14.57
CA SER A 404 -44.07 -7.39 15.42
C SER A 404 -43.22 -8.60 15.84
N CYS A 405 -42.88 -8.64 17.13
CA CYS A 405 -42.21 -9.76 17.78
C CYS A 405 -43.22 -10.57 18.60
N LYS A 406 -43.47 -11.82 18.22
CA LYS A 406 -44.40 -12.71 18.94
C LYS A 406 -43.74 -14.07 19.18
N SER A 407 -43.79 -14.54 20.43
CA SER A 407 -43.13 -15.79 20.84
C SER A 407 -41.63 -15.81 20.53
N LYS A 408 -40.95 -14.67 20.74
CA LYS A 408 -39.53 -14.45 20.40
C LYS A 408 -39.18 -14.70 18.93
N LYS A 409 -40.14 -14.41 18.03
CA LYS A 409 -40.04 -14.58 16.59
C LYS A 409 -40.63 -13.36 15.87
N CYS A 410 -39.89 -12.76 14.95
CA CYS A 410 -40.45 -11.73 14.09
C CYS A 410 -41.54 -12.35 13.21
N GLN A 411 -42.71 -11.71 13.18
CA GLN A 411 -43.83 -12.18 12.37
C GLN A 411 -43.61 -11.80 10.91
N GLY A 412 -44.02 -12.67 9.99
CA GLY A 412 -44.09 -12.39 8.55
C GLY A 412 -45.51 -12.57 8.05
N LEU A 413 -45.70 -12.31 6.77
CA LEU A 413 -46.96 -12.52 6.07
C LEU A 413 -47.30 -14.02 5.97
N SER A 414 -48.60 -14.33 5.96
CA SER A 414 -49.13 -15.70 5.85
C SER A 414 -49.24 -16.12 4.39
N GLU A 415 -49.45 -17.41 4.15
CA GLU A 415 -49.69 -17.93 2.80
C GLU A 415 -50.90 -17.22 2.15
N GLY A 416 -50.72 -16.78 0.90
CA GLY A 416 -51.72 -16.05 0.13
C GLY A 416 -51.79 -14.54 0.40
N ASP A 417 -51.09 -14.03 1.41
CA ASP A 417 -50.98 -12.58 1.62
C ASP A 417 -50.12 -11.94 0.52
N ALA A 418 -50.47 -10.72 0.13
CA ALA A 418 -49.70 -9.94 -0.83
C ALA A 418 -48.37 -9.47 -0.22
N CYS A 419 -47.26 -9.73 -0.91
CA CYS A 419 -45.90 -9.36 -0.52
C CYS A 419 -45.27 -8.45 -1.57
N ILE A 420 -44.28 -7.66 -1.16
CA ILE A 420 -43.53 -6.77 -2.06
C ILE A 420 -42.10 -7.26 -2.18
N ASN A 421 -41.51 -7.68 -1.06
CA ASN A 421 -40.15 -8.16 -0.98
C ASN A 421 -40.12 -9.65 -0.68
N LEU A 422 -39.08 -10.31 -1.17
CA LEU A 422 -38.83 -11.73 -0.94
C LEU A 422 -38.68 -12.09 0.56
N TYR A 423 -38.37 -11.11 1.41
CA TYR A 423 -38.22 -11.25 2.85
C TYR A 423 -39.47 -10.89 3.67
N ASP A 424 -40.61 -10.56 3.05
CA ASP A 424 -41.84 -10.21 3.79
C ASP A 424 -42.57 -11.44 4.36
N CYS A 425 -42.44 -12.58 3.68
CA CYS A 425 -43.17 -13.81 4.00
C CYS A 425 -42.63 -14.51 5.24
N GLY A 426 -43.52 -15.21 5.95
CA GLY A 426 -43.15 -16.02 7.11
C GLY A 426 -42.23 -17.21 6.74
N PRO A 427 -41.55 -17.82 7.72
CA PRO A 427 -40.73 -19.01 7.47
C PRO A 427 -41.49 -20.16 6.83
N GLY A 428 -40.84 -20.83 5.86
CA GLY A 428 -41.48 -21.85 5.02
C GLY A 428 -42.19 -21.30 3.80
N LEU A 429 -42.24 -19.97 3.65
CA LEU A 429 -42.86 -19.28 2.52
C LEU A 429 -41.82 -18.38 1.82
N PHE A 430 -42.07 -18.06 0.55
CA PHE A 430 -41.34 -17.07 -0.25
C PHE A 430 -42.35 -16.18 -1.01
N CYS A 431 -41.91 -14.99 -1.44
CA CYS A 431 -42.73 -14.11 -2.27
C CYS A 431 -42.57 -14.51 -3.73
N ASN A 432 -43.62 -15.03 -4.35
CA ASN A 432 -43.55 -15.51 -5.74
C ASN A 432 -43.68 -14.37 -6.76
N ASP A 433 -43.58 -14.70 -8.05
CA ASP A 433 -43.70 -13.74 -9.16
C ASP A 433 -45.05 -13.01 -9.22
N ASP A 434 -46.11 -13.60 -8.66
CA ASP A 434 -47.44 -13.00 -8.54
C ASP A 434 -47.56 -12.05 -7.33
N SER A 435 -46.44 -11.77 -6.63
CA SER A 435 -46.39 -10.92 -5.44
C SER A 435 -47.27 -11.43 -4.29
N VAL A 436 -47.33 -12.76 -4.12
CA VAL A 436 -48.02 -13.40 -2.99
C VAL A 436 -47.12 -14.40 -2.28
N CYS A 437 -47.33 -14.55 -0.96
CA CYS A 437 -46.57 -15.51 -0.18
C CYS A 437 -47.02 -16.95 -0.49
N GLN A 438 -46.09 -17.77 -0.97
CA GLN A 438 -46.30 -19.16 -1.37
C GLN A 438 -45.35 -20.09 -0.60
N GLU A 439 -45.75 -21.35 -0.37
CA GLU A 439 -44.88 -22.38 0.21
C GLU A 439 -43.57 -22.55 -0.57
N GLN A 440 -42.46 -22.67 0.16
CA GLN A 440 -41.15 -22.95 -0.43
C GLN A 440 -41.16 -24.28 -1.20
N VAL A 441 -40.41 -24.31 -2.28
CA VAL A 441 -40.31 -25.43 -3.20
C VAL A 441 -39.47 -26.55 -2.59
N SER A 442 -40.10 -27.71 -2.42
CA SER A 442 -39.44 -28.91 -1.92
C SER A 442 -38.43 -29.50 -2.92
N LYS A 443 -37.62 -30.43 -2.43
CA LYS A 443 -36.58 -31.13 -3.21
C LYS A 443 -37.12 -31.68 -4.54
N ASN A 444 -36.37 -31.43 -5.61
CA ASN A 444 -36.67 -31.74 -7.01
C ASN A 444 -37.82 -30.92 -7.63
N GLY A 445 -38.40 -29.96 -6.91
CA GLY A 445 -39.35 -29.01 -7.46
C GLY A 445 -38.67 -27.97 -8.35
N GLN A 446 -39.48 -27.31 -9.19
CA GLN A 446 -39.01 -26.25 -10.09
C GLN A 446 -38.83 -24.93 -9.33
N CYS A 447 -37.72 -24.25 -9.57
CA CYS A 447 -37.39 -22.96 -8.96
C CYS A 447 -36.85 -21.99 -10.01
N SER A 448 -36.99 -20.71 -9.71
CA SER A 448 -36.39 -19.60 -10.44
C SER A 448 -35.17 -19.03 -9.70
N ASP A 449 -35.18 -19.07 -8.37
CA ASP A 449 -34.14 -18.55 -7.49
C ASP A 449 -33.89 -19.49 -6.29
N GLU A 450 -32.72 -19.41 -5.63
CA GLU A 450 -32.46 -20.14 -4.38
C GLU A 450 -33.45 -19.80 -3.27
N TYR A 451 -34.05 -18.61 -3.29
CA TYR A 451 -35.03 -18.18 -2.29
C TYR A 451 -36.36 -18.90 -2.39
N ASP A 452 -36.69 -19.49 -3.55
CA ASP A 452 -37.90 -20.29 -3.75
C ASP A 452 -37.80 -21.60 -2.99
N CYS A 453 -36.60 -22.17 -2.93
CA CYS A 453 -36.37 -23.49 -2.36
C CYS A 453 -36.43 -23.50 -0.83
N GLU A 454 -36.80 -24.65 -0.24
CA GLU A 454 -36.70 -24.88 1.21
C GLU A 454 -35.29 -24.53 1.74
N ASN A 455 -35.21 -24.13 3.01
CA ASN A 455 -33.98 -23.55 3.58
C ASN A 455 -32.71 -24.43 3.45
N ASN A 456 -32.86 -25.75 3.34
CA ASN A 456 -31.77 -26.72 3.17
C ASN A 456 -31.44 -27.07 1.71
N LEU A 457 -32.06 -26.37 0.75
CA LEU A 457 -31.92 -26.57 -0.69
C LEU A 457 -31.45 -25.28 -1.38
N ILE A 458 -30.82 -25.44 -2.53
CA ILE A 458 -30.44 -24.38 -3.47
C ILE A 458 -31.10 -24.66 -4.81
N CYS A 459 -31.47 -23.60 -5.54
CA CYS A 459 -31.89 -23.74 -6.92
C CYS A 459 -30.66 -24.00 -7.80
N ASN A 460 -30.70 -25.07 -8.59
CA ASN A 460 -29.64 -25.40 -9.53
C ASN A 460 -30.26 -25.87 -10.84
N LEU A 461 -30.03 -25.14 -11.93
CA LEU A 461 -30.58 -25.40 -13.26
C LEU A 461 -32.12 -25.52 -13.22
N GLY A 462 -32.75 -24.63 -12.45
CA GLY A 462 -34.20 -24.57 -12.26
C GLY A 462 -34.79 -25.66 -11.36
N ILE A 463 -33.97 -26.41 -10.62
CA ILE A 463 -34.43 -27.48 -9.73
C ILE A 463 -33.86 -27.30 -8.31
N CYS A 464 -34.71 -27.44 -7.29
CA CYS A 464 -34.27 -27.39 -5.90
C CYS A 464 -33.52 -28.67 -5.51
N ILE A 465 -32.23 -28.55 -5.20
CA ILE A 465 -31.36 -29.65 -4.77
C ILE A 465 -30.68 -29.34 -3.43
N PRO A 466 -30.21 -30.33 -2.67
CA PRO A 466 -29.49 -30.04 -1.42
C PRO A 466 -28.17 -29.32 -1.69
N TYR A 467 -27.80 -28.39 -0.80
CA TYR A 467 -26.49 -27.74 -0.84
C TYR A 467 -25.34 -28.75 -0.84
N PHE A 468 -24.32 -28.48 -1.65
CA PHE A 468 -23.08 -29.24 -1.76
C PHE A 468 -23.32 -30.75 -2.00
N SER A 469 -24.29 -31.08 -2.86
CA SER A 469 -24.72 -32.46 -3.12
C SER A 469 -24.26 -33.03 -4.46
N LEU A 470 -23.93 -32.17 -5.43
CA LEU A 470 -23.52 -32.61 -6.76
C LEU A 470 -22.13 -33.22 -6.76
N GLY A 471 -21.96 -34.36 -7.42
CA GLY A 471 -20.65 -35.01 -7.60
C GLY A 471 -19.80 -34.33 -8.68
N THR A 472 -18.50 -34.64 -8.71
CA THR A 472 -17.60 -34.20 -9.78
C THR A 472 -18.15 -34.56 -11.16
N GLY A 473 -18.14 -33.61 -12.08
CA GLY A 473 -18.65 -33.75 -13.44
C GLY A 473 -20.14 -33.39 -13.61
N ALA A 474 -20.89 -33.23 -12.52
CA ALA A 474 -22.28 -32.76 -12.60
C ALA A 474 -22.35 -31.29 -13.03
N GLU A 475 -23.42 -30.95 -13.75
CA GLU A 475 -23.68 -29.59 -14.19
C GLU A 475 -24.27 -28.75 -13.06
N THR A 476 -23.84 -27.49 -12.98
CA THR A 476 -24.33 -26.49 -12.03
C THR A 476 -24.73 -25.23 -12.79
N ASP A 477 -25.46 -24.33 -12.14
CA ASP A 477 -25.70 -22.98 -12.67
C ASP A 477 -24.39 -22.28 -13.06
N ALA A 478 -24.52 -21.22 -13.85
CA ALA A 478 -23.40 -20.38 -14.26
C ALA A 478 -22.58 -19.96 -13.03
N VAL A 479 -21.26 -20.05 -13.16
CA VAL A 479 -20.31 -19.42 -12.24
C VAL A 479 -19.52 -18.40 -13.06
N ASP A 480 -19.41 -17.17 -12.58
CA ASP A 480 -18.76 -16.08 -13.32
C ASP A 480 -17.25 -16.32 -13.51
N TYR A 481 -16.67 -17.15 -12.65
CA TYR A 481 -15.29 -17.62 -12.71
C TYR A 481 -15.19 -19.04 -12.15
N ASN A 482 -14.09 -19.73 -12.46
CA ASN A 482 -13.76 -20.98 -11.76
C ASN A 482 -13.67 -20.70 -10.26
N GLY A 483 -14.59 -21.24 -9.46
CA GLY A 483 -14.73 -20.78 -8.08
C GLY A 483 -15.80 -21.50 -7.28
N LEU A 484 -16.25 -20.83 -6.22
CA LEU A 484 -17.22 -21.34 -5.27
C LEU A 484 -18.54 -21.71 -5.95
N SER A 485 -18.97 -22.96 -5.80
CA SER A 485 -20.35 -23.38 -6.12
C SER A 485 -20.97 -24.06 -4.92
N PHE A 486 -22.11 -23.53 -4.48
CA PHE A 486 -22.90 -24.06 -3.38
C PHE A 486 -23.64 -25.36 -3.75
N ALA A 487 -23.73 -25.73 -5.02
CA ALA A 487 -24.32 -26.98 -5.47
C ALA A 487 -23.30 -28.14 -5.44
N CYS A 488 -22.03 -27.85 -5.75
CA CYS A 488 -20.96 -28.85 -5.88
C CYS A 488 -20.48 -29.40 -4.54
N GLY A 489 -20.32 -30.71 -4.42
CA GLY A 489 -19.94 -31.37 -3.17
C GLY A 489 -18.57 -30.98 -2.61
N THR A 490 -17.67 -30.55 -3.48
CA THR A 490 -16.33 -30.01 -3.17
C THR A 490 -16.35 -28.50 -2.91
N GLY A 491 -17.47 -27.83 -3.17
CA GLY A 491 -17.59 -26.37 -3.16
C GLY A 491 -17.00 -25.69 -4.40
N PHE A 492 -16.56 -26.42 -5.43
CA PHE A 492 -15.88 -25.84 -6.59
C PHE A 492 -16.51 -26.27 -7.92
N ALA A 493 -16.72 -25.29 -8.79
CA ALA A 493 -17.12 -25.50 -10.18
C ALA A 493 -16.14 -24.80 -11.13
N LYS A 494 -15.91 -25.44 -12.28
CA LYS A 494 -15.21 -24.84 -13.41
C LYS A 494 -16.21 -24.34 -14.45
N ILE A 495 -15.91 -23.21 -15.09
CA ILE A 495 -16.69 -22.70 -16.22
C ILE A 495 -16.65 -23.70 -17.37
N ASN A 496 -17.81 -23.95 -17.97
CA ASN A 496 -17.87 -24.67 -19.22
C ASN A 496 -17.61 -23.71 -20.39
N SER A 497 -16.42 -23.80 -21.01
CA SER A 497 -16.04 -22.97 -22.17
C SER A 497 -17.00 -23.08 -23.37
N THR A 498 -17.81 -24.13 -23.45
CA THR A 498 -18.78 -24.33 -24.54
C THR A 498 -20.18 -23.77 -24.25
N THR A 499 -20.51 -23.58 -22.97
CA THR A 499 -21.80 -23.05 -22.50
C THR A 499 -21.54 -22.12 -21.32
N PRO A 500 -21.25 -20.82 -21.55
CA PRO A 500 -20.88 -19.88 -20.49
C PRO A 500 -21.97 -19.68 -19.42
N LEU A 501 -23.19 -20.19 -19.65
CA LEU A 501 -24.30 -20.20 -18.69
C LEU A 501 -24.31 -21.44 -17.77
N MET A 502 -23.31 -22.32 -17.84
CA MET A 502 -23.27 -23.54 -17.03
C MET A 502 -21.86 -23.81 -16.50
N GLY A 503 -21.78 -24.17 -15.22
CA GLY A 503 -20.57 -24.70 -14.62
C GLY A 503 -20.57 -26.24 -14.60
N SER A 504 -19.41 -26.83 -14.32
CA SER A 504 -19.33 -28.25 -13.97
C SER A 504 -18.54 -28.45 -12.67
N CYS A 505 -19.08 -29.25 -11.77
CA CYS A 505 -18.43 -29.55 -10.50
C CYS A 505 -17.08 -30.24 -10.73
N ALA A 506 -16.06 -29.82 -9.99
CA ALA A 506 -14.70 -30.33 -10.15
C ALA A 506 -14.03 -30.60 -8.80
N ALA A 507 -12.87 -31.25 -8.83
CA ALA A 507 -12.01 -31.31 -7.65
C ALA A 507 -11.59 -29.88 -7.27
N ALA A 508 -11.78 -29.52 -6.00
CA ALA A 508 -11.48 -28.17 -5.55
C ALA A 508 -9.95 -27.94 -5.49
N PRO A 509 -9.44 -26.84 -6.07
CA PRO A 509 -8.03 -26.49 -6.02
C PRO A 509 -7.58 -26.22 -4.58
N VAL A 510 -6.30 -26.46 -4.29
CA VAL A 510 -5.70 -26.25 -2.96
C VAL A 510 -4.53 -25.29 -3.12
N SER A 511 -4.35 -24.36 -2.19
CA SER A 511 -3.22 -23.43 -2.19
C SER A 511 -1.87 -24.17 -2.17
N ALA A 512 -0.88 -23.65 -2.91
CA ALA A 512 0.49 -24.13 -2.80
C ALA A 512 1.06 -23.82 -1.40
N LEU A 513 1.67 -24.82 -0.73
CA LEU A 513 2.22 -24.64 0.62
C LEU A 513 3.39 -23.65 0.62
N GLY A 514 3.34 -22.63 1.49
CA GLY A 514 4.54 -21.92 1.95
C GLY A 514 4.75 -20.46 1.50
N ALA A 515 3.86 -19.86 0.69
CA ALA A 515 3.94 -18.42 0.39
C ALA A 515 2.54 -17.80 0.30
N TYR A 516 2.04 -17.30 1.43
CA TYR A 516 0.77 -16.57 1.46
C TYR A 516 0.92 -15.12 0.99
N THR A 517 2.14 -14.57 0.98
CA THR A 517 2.40 -13.20 0.51
C THR A 517 2.61 -13.17 -0.99
N CYS A 518 2.07 -12.15 -1.65
CA CYS A 518 2.21 -11.91 -3.08
C CYS A 518 2.40 -10.42 -3.36
N THR A 519 2.89 -10.09 -4.55
CA THR A 519 2.98 -8.69 -5.02
C THR A 519 1.66 -8.31 -5.70
N PRO A 520 1.04 -7.16 -5.43
CA PRO A 520 -0.20 -6.78 -6.10
C PRO A 520 -0.02 -6.72 -7.62
N GLY A 521 -1.05 -7.16 -8.35
CA GLY A 521 -0.97 -7.39 -9.80
C GLY A 521 -0.39 -8.74 -10.20
N SER A 522 0.24 -9.50 -9.29
CA SER A 522 0.59 -10.91 -9.54
C SER A 522 -0.61 -11.84 -9.36
N VAL A 523 -0.47 -13.07 -9.85
CA VAL A 523 -1.45 -14.14 -9.69
C VAL A 523 -0.94 -15.19 -8.70
N CYS A 524 -1.85 -15.68 -7.87
CA CYS A 524 -1.63 -16.77 -6.93
C CYS A 524 -2.11 -18.06 -7.56
N MET A 525 -1.22 -19.02 -7.72
CA MET A 525 -1.52 -20.31 -8.34
C MET A 525 -1.90 -21.34 -7.28
N ASP A 526 -2.79 -22.26 -7.64
CA ASP A 526 -3.04 -23.46 -6.86
C ASP A 526 -1.86 -24.45 -6.97
N LEU A 527 -1.87 -25.51 -6.15
CA LEU A 527 -0.82 -26.53 -6.12
C LEU A 527 -0.61 -27.22 -7.48
N SER A 528 -1.64 -27.27 -8.33
CA SER A 528 -1.56 -27.86 -9.67
C SER A 528 -1.06 -26.89 -10.74
N ASN A 529 -0.91 -25.59 -10.43
CA ASN A 529 -0.64 -24.51 -11.39
C ASN A 529 -1.67 -24.44 -12.54
N ILE A 530 -2.92 -24.81 -12.27
CA ILE A 530 -4.02 -24.76 -13.26
C ILE A 530 -4.93 -23.57 -12.99
N TYR A 531 -5.27 -23.36 -11.71
CA TYR A 531 -6.18 -22.31 -11.29
C TYR A 531 -5.40 -21.17 -10.65
N SER A 532 -5.90 -19.96 -10.84
CA SER A 532 -5.27 -18.77 -10.28
C SER A 532 -6.30 -17.83 -9.68
N LYS A 533 -5.88 -17.09 -8.66
CA LYS A 533 -6.62 -15.96 -8.08
C LYS A 533 -5.72 -14.72 -8.07
N PRO A 534 -6.27 -13.51 -8.23
CA PRO A 534 -5.47 -12.30 -8.14
C PRO A 534 -4.93 -12.11 -6.72
N CYS A 535 -3.71 -11.59 -6.61
CA CYS A 535 -3.17 -11.12 -5.34
C CYS A 535 -4.06 -10.03 -4.73
N THR A 536 -4.38 -10.14 -3.45
CA THR A 536 -5.29 -9.20 -2.76
C THR A 536 -4.56 -8.49 -1.63
N CYS A 537 -4.73 -7.17 -1.51
CA CYS A 537 -4.13 -6.40 -0.43
C CYS A 537 -4.77 -6.71 0.93
N GLY A 538 -3.95 -7.05 1.91
CA GLY A 538 -4.40 -7.23 3.30
C GLY A 538 -4.55 -5.91 4.05
N TYR A 539 -5.01 -5.98 5.30
CA TYR A 539 -5.10 -4.82 6.20
C TYR A 539 -3.88 -4.73 7.13
N SER A 540 -2.68 -5.04 6.61
CA SER A 540 -1.44 -5.12 7.37
C SER A 540 -0.77 -3.74 7.58
N SER A 541 0.03 -3.60 8.64
CA SER A 541 0.91 -2.45 8.85
C SER A 541 2.12 -2.39 7.89
N GLU A 542 2.38 -3.48 7.17
CA GLU A 542 3.52 -3.63 6.25
C GLU A 542 3.13 -3.37 4.78
N GLY A 543 1.85 -3.13 4.48
CA GLY A 543 1.38 -2.95 3.10
C GLY A 543 1.57 -4.22 2.24
N LEU A 544 1.28 -5.39 2.81
CA LEU A 544 1.47 -6.68 2.13
C LEU A 544 0.23 -7.14 1.35
N GLY A 545 0.49 -7.73 0.18
CA GLY A 545 -0.49 -8.51 -0.57
C GLY A 545 -0.48 -9.97 -0.13
N TYR A 546 -1.65 -10.61 -0.14
CA TYR A 546 -1.81 -12.02 0.20
C TYR A 546 -2.63 -12.78 -0.85
N CYS A 547 -2.27 -14.06 -1.02
CA CYS A 547 -3.00 -14.98 -1.87
C CYS A 547 -4.33 -15.38 -1.21
N PRO A 548 -5.47 -15.23 -1.91
CA PRO A 548 -6.75 -15.72 -1.42
C PRO A 548 -6.73 -17.25 -1.24
N SER A 549 -7.51 -17.75 -0.28
CA SER A 549 -7.71 -19.19 -0.13
C SER A 549 -8.42 -19.79 -1.35
N PHE A 550 -8.02 -20.99 -1.75
CA PHE A 550 -8.72 -21.80 -2.75
C PHE A 550 -9.80 -22.66 -2.09
N GLU A 551 -10.75 -23.12 -2.90
CA GLU A 551 -11.95 -23.81 -2.42
C GLU A 551 -11.62 -25.13 -1.71
N GLY A 552 -10.54 -25.80 -2.09
CA GLY A 552 -10.07 -27.04 -1.46
C GLY A 552 -9.30 -26.83 -0.16
N ASP A 553 -9.05 -25.58 0.23
CA ASP A 553 -8.35 -25.27 1.48
C ASP A 553 -9.20 -25.61 2.71
N LYS A 554 -8.49 -25.86 3.81
CA LYS A 554 -9.06 -26.40 5.06
C LYS A 554 -10.28 -25.63 5.57
N HIS A 555 -10.30 -24.29 5.42
CA HIS A 555 -11.35 -23.44 5.97
C HIS A 555 -12.67 -23.62 5.21
N LEU A 556 -12.67 -23.55 3.87
CA LEU A 556 -13.90 -23.80 3.13
C LEU A 556 -14.39 -25.25 3.30
N GLN A 557 -13.49 -26.24 3.26
CA GLN A 557 -13.89 -27.64 3.46
C GLN A 557 -14.49 -27.89 4.85
N ALA A 558 -13.96 -27.24 5.89
CA ALA A 558 -14.54 -27.26 7.23
C ALA A 558 -15.91 -26.57 7.29
N ALA A 559 -16.07 -25.43 6.61
CA ALA A 559 -17.34 -24.72 6.48
C ALA A 559 -18.39 -25.57 5.76
N ILE A 560 -18.06 -26.21 4.62
CA ILE A 560 -18.96 -27.11 3.89
C ILE A 560 -19.43 -28.26 4.78
N THR A 561 -18.51 -28.91 5.49
CA THR A 561 -18.83 -30.01 6.41
C THR A 561 -19.80 -29.55 7.51
N ALA A 562 -19.55 -28.37 8.07
CA ALA A 562 -20.37 -27.78 9.10
C ALA A 562 -21.75 -27.38 8.59
N PHE A 563 -21.82 -26.80 7.39
CA PHE A 563 -23.04 -26.39 6.73
C PHE A 563 -23.92 -27.58 6.40
N LYS A 564 -23.37 -28.65 5.80
CA LYS A 564 -24.11 -29.90 5.54
C LYS A 564 -24.79 -30.42 6.80
N LYS A 565 -24.12 -30.35 7.95
CA LYS A 565 -24.68 -30.75 9.22
C LYS A 565 -25.80 -29.81 9.69
N LEU A 566 -25.63 -28.49 9.54
CA LEU A 566 -26.68 -27.51 9.85
C LEU A 566 -27.95 -27.76 9.05
N MET A 567 -27.82 -28.06 7.76
CA MET A 567 -28.94 -28.30 6.84
C MET A 567 -29.70 -29.61 7.11
N THR A 568 -29.22 -30.46 8.03
CA THR A 568 -29.99 -31.63 8.51
C THR A 568 -31.02 -31.27 9.58
N TYR A 569 -30.96 -30.05 10.12
CA TYR A 569 -31.87 -29.59 11.16
C TYR A 569 -33.07 -28.90 10.55
N ASP A 570 -34.25 -29.21 11.08
CA ASP A 570 -35.50 -28.55 10.72
C ASP A 570 -35.54 -27.16 11.38
N VAL A 571 -35.24 -26.13 10.59
CA VAL A 571 -35.07 -24.75 11.03
C VAL A 571 -36.05 -23.85 10.27
N SER A 572 -36.94 -23.21 11.04
CA SER A 572 -37.98 -22.34 10.52
C SER A 572 -37.51 -20.88 10.51
N CYS A 573 -36.64 -20.56 9.56
CA CYS A 573 -36.21 -19.19 9.26
C CYS A 573 -36.81 -18.69 7.94
N ASN A 574 -36.83 -17.37 7.76
CA ASN A 574 -37.12 -16.81 6.45
C ASN A 574 -35.99 -17.17 5.47
N THR A 575 -36.36 -17.27 4.21
CA THR A 575 -35.49 -17.68 3.11
C THR A 575 -34.23 -16.80 2.97
N PHE A 576 -34.33 -15.50 3.28
CA PHE A 576 -33.20 -14.56 3.29
C PHE A 576 -32.31 -14.71 4.52
N SER A 577 -32.90 -15.02 5.68
CA SER A 577 -32.17 -15.02 6.95
C SER A 577 -31.59 -16.38 7.32
N ARG A 578 -31.77 -17.42 6.49
CA ARG A 578 -31.34 -18.80 6.77
C ARG A 578 -29.83 -18.97 7.04
N LYS A 579 -28.99 -18.05 6.54
CA LYS A 579 -27.53 -18.00 6.77
C LYS A 579 -27.12 -16.93 7.81
N SER A 580 -28.08 -16.23 8.42
CA SER A 580 -27.84 -15.17 9.42
C SER A 580 -27.79 -15.73 10.84
N GLU A 581 -27.07 -15.05 11.73
CA GLU A 581 -27.03 -15.43 13.14
C GLU A 581 -28.41 -15.39 13.83
N ASN A 582 -29.22 -14.37 13.53
CA ASN A 582 -30.52 -14.16 14.18
C ASN A 582 -31.49 -15.33 13.96
N CYS A 583 -31.41 -15.99 12.81
CA CYS A 583 -32.13 -17.23 12.53
C CYS A 583 -31.72 -18.36 13.50
N TRP A 584 -30.41 -18.56 13.68
CA TRP A 584 -29.86 -19.67 14.45
C TRP A 584 -29.89 -19.44 15.97
N MET A 585 -29.98 -18.20 16.45
CA MET A 585 -30.09 -17.88 17.88
C MET A 585 -31.29 -18.55 18.57
N ARG A 586 -32.34 -18.89 17.83
CA ARG A 586 -33.51 -19.63 18.35
C ARG A 586 -33.22 -21.10 18.63
N TYR A 587 -32.09 -21.61 18.14
CA TYR A 587 -31.71 -23.01 18.21
C TYR A 587 -30.36 -23.18 18.93
N PRO A 588 -30.28 -22.93 20.26
CA PRO A 588 -29.03 -23.02 21.04
C PRO A 588 -28.23 -24.29 20.82
N LYS A 589 -28.92 -25.42 20.60
CA LYS A 589 -28.32 -26.73 20.33
C LYS A 589 -27.46 -26.75 19.05
N TYR A 590 -27.78 -25.91 18.07
CA TYR A 590 -27.13 -25.88 16.76
C TYR A 590 -26.31 -24.61 16.52
N LEU A 591 -26.45 -23.61 17.39
CA LEU A 591 -25.76 -22.33 17.30
C LEU A 591 -24.23 -22.47 17.27
N LYS A 592 -23.66 -23.41 18.05
CA LYS A 592 -22.22 -23.74 17.98
C LYS A 592 -21.80 -24.20 16.58
N GLN A 593 -22.63 -25.01 15.92
CA GLN A 593 -22.35 -25.50 14.58
C GLN A 593 -22.46 -24.37 13.54
N PHE A 594 -23.38 -23.42 13.75
CA PHE A 594 -23.51 -22.22 12.95
C PHE A 594 -22.26 -21.34 13.06
N TYR A 595 -21.80 -21.02 14.27
CA TYR A 595 -20.57 -20.24 14.42
C TYR A 595 -19.35 -20.95 13.85
N TYR A 596 -19.27 -22.28 13.95
CA TYR A 596 -18.19 -23.03 13.32
C TYR A 596 -18.24 -22.93 11.79
N TYR A 597 -19.42 -22.99 11.19
CA TYR A 597 -19.61 -22.73 9.75
C TYR A 597 -19.21 -21.30 9.39
N ALA A 598 -19.83 -20.30 10.02
CA ALA A 598 -19.63 -18.89 9.72
C ALA A 598 -18.16 -18.48 9.89
N THR A 599 -17.52 -18.83 11.01
CA THR A 599 -16.10 -18.50 11.26
C THR A 599 -15.19 -19.04 10.15
N ASN A 600 -15.38 -20.31 9.75
CA ASN A 600 -14.55 -20.92 8.71
C ASN A 600 -14.85 -20.36 7.31
N PHE A 601 -16.11 -20.04 7.04
CA PHE A 601 -16.51 -19.47 5.76
C PHE A 601 -15.99 -18.04 5.60
N THR A 602 -16.15 -17.20 6.62
CA THR A 602 -15.60 -15.84 6.67
C THR A 602 -14.07 -15.87 6.58
N MET A 603 -13.39 -16.81 7.25
CA MET A 603 -11.94 -16.98 7.12
C MET A 603 -11.51 -17.31 5.69
N TYR A 604 -12.26 -18.14 4.96
CA TYR A 604 -11.98 -18.44 3.56
C TYR A 604 -12.17 -17.20 2.66
N GLN A 605 -13.27 -16.46 2.85
CA GLN A 605 -13.58 -15.27 2.03
C GLN A 605 -12.63 -14.11 2.31
N GLN A 606 -12.29 -13.90 3.59
CA GLN A 606 -11.50 -12.77 4.06
C GLN A 606 -10.05 -13.12 4.35
N PHE A 607 -9.56 -14.30 3.90
CA PHE A 607 -8.22 -14.78 4.23
C PHE A 607 -7.13 -13.70 4.07
N PRO A 608 -7.03 -12.97 2.94
CA PRO A 608 -6.02 -11.92 2.76
C PRO A 608 -6.13 -10.80 3.78
N TYR A 609 -7.35 -10.42 4.12
CA TYR A 609 -7.67 -9.34 5.03
C TYR A 609 -7.51 -9.69 6.50
N LEU A 610 -7.18 -10.94 6.83
CA LEU A 610 -6.99 -11.45 8.20
C LEU A 610 -5.51 -11.74 8.51
N GLN A 611 -4.60 -11.56 7.54
CA GLN A 611 -3.18 -11.86 7.72
C GLN A 611 -2.41 -10.66 8.28
N LYS A 612 -1.73 -10.88 9.41
CA LYS A 612 -0.85 -9.88 10.07
C LYS A 612 -1.49 -8.49 10.22
N ASN A 613 -2.78 -8.44 10.52
CA ASN A 613 -3.43 -7.17 10.79
C ASN A 613 -3.01 -6.63 12.16
N PRO A 614 -2.96 -5.30 12.32
CA PRO A 614 -2.94 -4.71 13.64
C PRO A 614 -4.34 -4.80 14.29
N ASP A 615 -4.40 -4.89 15.62
CA ASP A 615 -5.65 -5.08 16.39
C ASP A 615 -6.77 -4.08 16.04
N CYS A 616 -6.42 -2.84 15.71
CA CYS A 616 -7.38 -1.82 15.29
C CYS A 616 -8.04 -2.14 13.94
N ALA A 617 -7.32 -2.74 13.00
CA ALA A 617 -7.89 -3.17 11.72
C ALA A 617 -8.87 -4.33 11.93
N ASP A 618 -8.57 -5.22 12.87
CA ASP A 618 -9.46 -6.31 13.25
C ASP A 618 -10.78 -5.82 13.82
N ASN A 619 -10.73 -4.78 14.66
CA ASN A 619 -11.92 -4.18 15.26
C ASN A 619 -12.77 -3.36 14.28
N ILE A 620 -12.18 -2.80 13.23
CA ILE A 620 -12.88 -1.92 12.28
C ILE A 620 -13.33 -2.68 11.02
N TYR A 621 -12.43 -3.45 10.41
CA TYR A 621 -12.67 -4.08 9.11
C TYR A 621 -13.09 -5.55 9.23
N ASN A 622 -12.68 -6.24 10.29
CA ASN A 622 -12.90 -7.69 10.45
C ASN A 622 -13.74 -8.03 11.69
N THR A 623 -14.55 -7.09 12.17
CA THR A 623 -15.35 -7.24 13.40
C THR A 623 -16.22 -8.50 13.36
N GLU A 624 -16.77 -8.85 12.20
CA GLU A 624 -17.60 -10.05 12.00
C GLU A 624 -16.81 -11.33 12.33
N TYR A 625 -15.64 -11.52 11.73
CA TYR A 625 -14.83 -12.72 11.93
C TYR A 625 -14.42 -12.88 13.39
N TYR A 626 -13.91 -11.83 14.02
CA TYR A 626 -13.46 -11.89 15.41
C TYR A 626 -14.62 -12.02 16.40
N GLY A 627 -15.78 -11.42 16.12
CA GLY A 627 -17.01 -11.62 16.89
C GLY A 627 -17.49 -13.07 16.84
N LEU A 628 -17.47 -13.71 15.67
CA LEU A 628 -17.78 -15.13 15.51
C LEU A 628 -16.79 -16.03 16.27
N LEU A 629 -15.49 -15.72 16.18
CA LEU A 629 -14.43 -16.45 16.86
C LEU A 629 -14.58 -16.38 18.39
N GLU A 630 -14.89 -15.20 18.92
CA GLU A 630 -15.11 -14.98 20.34
C GLU A 630 -16.32 -15.78 20.86
N ARG A 631 -17.44 -15.78 20.13
CA ARG A 631 -18.64 -16.56 20.46
C ARG A 631 -18.37 -18.06 20.42
N LEU A 632 -17.57 -18.53 19.46
CA LEU A 632 -17.15 -19.93 19.38
C LEU A 632 -16.27 -20.32 20.56
N ALA A 633 -15.36 -19.44 21.00
CA ALA A 633 -14.45 -19.66 22.12
C ALA A 633 -15.15 -19.66 23.48
N LYS A 634 -16.08 -18.73 23.71
CA LYS A 634 -16.77 -18.57 25.01
C LYS A 634 -17.65 -19.77 25.37
N GLY A 635 -18.12 -20.56 24.41
CA GLY A 635 -18.88 -21.79 24.67
C GLY A 635 -20.22 -21.61 25.40
N HIS A 636 -20.58 -20.38 25.77
CA HIS A 636 -21.83 -20.01 26.44
C HIS A 636 -22.91 -19.75 25.39
N PHE A 637 -23.66 -20.81 25.04
CA PHE A 637 -24.79 -20.75 24.10
C PHE A 637 -26.15 -20.64 24.81
N ASP A 638 -26.15 -20.36 26.11
CA ASP A 638 -27.35 -20.41 26.97
C ASP A 638 -27.54 -19.10 27.74
N ASP A 639 -27.71 -17.99 27.02
CA ASP A 639 -28.09 -16.71 27.64
C ASP A 639 -29.62 -16.57 27.69
N SER A 640 -30.20 -17.21 28.70
CA SER A 640 -31.55 -16.92 29.19
C SER A 640 -31.65 -15.55 29.88
N LYS A 641 -30.53 -14.87 30.12
CA LYS A 641 -30.44 -13.49 30.60
C LYS A 641 -30.09 -12.60 29.43
N GLY A 642 -31.09 -11.94 28.84
CA GLY A 642 -30.95 -11.05 27.68
C GLY A 642 -30.14 -9.79 27.90
N ASN A 643 -28.95 -9.86 28.52
CA ASN A 643 -27.92 -8.85 28.39
C ASN A 643 -27.23 -9.04 27.04
N ILE A 644 -28.01 -8.83 25.97
CA ILE A 644 -27.49 -8.52 24.65
C ILE A 644 -26.91 -7.11 24.79
N LEU A 645 -25.68 -7.04 25.27
CA LEU A 645 -24.87 -5.84 25.12
C LEU A 645 -24.67 -5.66 23.61
N THR A 646 -25.48 -4.75 23.04
CA THR A 646 -25.19 -3.81 21.96
C THR A 646 -24.14 -4.20 20.91
N PHE A 647 -24.09 -5.46 20.50
CA PHE A 647 -23.33 -5.93 19.33
C PHE A 647 -24.24 -6.72 18.39
N CYS A 648 -25.49 -6.25 18.26
CA CYS A 648 -26.34 -6.56 17.11
C CYS A 648 -25.89 -5.71 15.91
N LEU A 649 -24.61 -5.83 15.52
CA LEU A 649 -24.27 -5.67 14.11
C LEU A 649 -24.96 -6.85 13.45
N GLY A 650 -26.07 -6.60 12.76
CA GLY A 650 -26.73 -7.66 12.01
C GLY A 650 -25.70 -8.25 11.05
N ILE A 651 -25.43 -9.53 11.26
CA ILE A 651 -24.58 -10.33 10.39
C ILE A 651 -25.42 -10.64 9.16
N ALA A 652 -25.48 -9.68 8.24
CA ALA A 652 -25.67 -10.01 6.85
C ALA A 652 -24.30 -10.51 6.37
N ILE A 653 -24.16 -11.83 6.18
CA ILE A 653 -23.15 -12.32 5.25
C ILE A 653 -23.55 -11.66 3.93
N LEU A 654 -22.87 -10.56 3.57
CA LEU A 654 -22.94 -10.01 2.22
C LEU A 654 -22.31 -11.08 1.34
N ILE A 655 -23.14 -12.04 0.92
CA ILE A 655 -22.95 -12.68 -0.37
C ILE A 655 -23.15 -11.53 -1.35
N VAL A 656 -22.06 -10.78 -1.60
CA VAL A 656 -21.96 -10.03 -2.84
C VAL A 656 -22.15 -11.09 -3.89
N GLY A 657 -23.32 -11.08 -4.54
CA GLY A 657 -23.55 -11.86 -5.75
C GLY A 657 -22.43 -11.48 -6.70
N TYR A 658 -21.48 -12.40 -6.84
CA TYR A 658 -20.51 -12.38 -7.91
C TYR A 658 -21.15 -13.07 -9.10
#